data_AF-A0A2M7FGJ4-F1
#
_entry.id   AF-A0A2M7FGJ4-F1
#
_cell.length_a   1.000
_cell.length_b   1.000
_cell.length_c   1.000
_cell.angle_alpha   90.00
_cell.angle_beta   90.00
_cell.angle_gamma   90.00
#
_symmetry.space_group_name_H-M   'P 1'
#
loop_
_entity.id
_entity.type
_entity.pdbx_description
1 polymer ?
#
loop_
_entity_poly.entity_id
_entity_poly.type
_entity_poly.pdbx_seq_one_letter_code
_entity_poly.pdbx_strand_id
1 'polypeptide(L)'
;NDLDWHKHTFVFAPNAYGKTTFVNVLRSLRDNDPTLIRARKTLGATTNPEAVIVIAGGNHFFNGTRWDKPCPDIQIFDAPFIQANILTHEIGHEHKKNIHRIIIGEQGKKLAEELSALKTKEKTKSQEVANLVAQFKKGGFTLTMDAFLAIPMADETAVGDRIQTLEQDIKSKESEEVVQKLGHPKLMVAPSFDLSASKELASKKLVAVHETAEKLVLAHIDRNFKDGTKARQFIRQGLDLIQADCPFCGQDIKNAADLLKAYREFFDEAFRRYLEEVAGKVASLEKWNLDNVLTALVSTHNANLVTVQQWAPYLGAVGLSDVVATVEKCRAGLVTLKGEVQFVLESKQKDPNHNADLSQFDALATELGALKATLEEYNNEVTAFMEKARQYVANLPKSDIALIRQSLAKELETKRRFALEWKSWATAYPPAKKEAGDLQTQKITKQKELEDYGKTIFDTYQKHINELLVTLGTDFAITGLTGKTDERANESYSDFGFLILEQTVPLTTRQNEAPCFKNTLSEGDKSTLAFAFFMSTLEKQPGLDKQIVVFDDPLSSLDETRREATARLLLALSPSVQQLNVFTHKRDFLHMLCDKIPDNKTLRLRFDKKNGTRFDILDIEEDRKGDHARLIESMERYLDEDYGPSAEIMQGNLRKLFETVLKTKYYRMLADDIKAKHGLGALLTTLLGAKLIDESIKSRLFNLCSVANGSHHGEIVDVTARQLTRDELLPLIRE
;
A
#
# COMPACT_ATOMS: atom_id res chain seq x y z
N ASN A 1 64.30 -9.25 -18.55
CA ASN A 1 64.43 -9.64 -19.97
C ASN A 1 64.32 -8.39 -20.84
N ASP A 2 65.03 -8.32 -21.96
CA ASP A 2 65.06 -7.11 -22.80
C ASP A 2 63.71 -6.74 -23.46
N LEU A 3 62.72 -7.63 -23.40
CA LEU A 3 61.36 -7.45 -23.93
C LEU A 3 60.31 -7.18 -22.83
N ASP A 4 60.72 -6.99 -21.58
CA ASP A 4 59.77 -6.67 -20.51
C ASP A 4 59.11 -5.31 -20.79
N TRP A 5 57.79 -5.25 -20.57
CA TRP A 5 57.01 -4.06 -20.85
C TRP A 5 57.15 -3.09 -19.67
N HIS A 6 57.40 -1.81 -19.97
CA HIS A 6 57.62 -0.77 -18.97
C HIS A 6 56.33 -0.02 -18.68
N LYS A 7 56.39 0.94 -17.75
CA LYS A 7 55.31 1.87 -17.42
C LYS A 7 54.67 2.49 -18.68
N HIS A 8 55.51 2.92 -19.62
CA HIS A 8 55.09 3.38 -20.94
C HIS A 8 55.73 2.47 -21.98
N THR A 9 54.91 1.78 -22.78
CA THR A 9 55.40 0.91 -23.86
C THR A 9 54.74 1.29 -25.18
N PHE A 10 55.55 1.64 -26.18
CA PHE A 10 55.08 1.99 -27.51
C PHE A 10 55.46 0.91 -28.51
N VAL A 11 54.49 0.45 -29.31
CA VAL A 11 54.67 -0.64 -30.26
C VAL A 11 54.44 -0.13 -31.67
N PHE A 12 55.49 -0.18 -32.49
CA PHE A 12 55.39 0.07 -33.92
C PHE A 12 55.06 -1.22 -34.68
N ALA A 13 54.02 -1.19 -35.50
CA ALA A 13 53.70 -2.33 -36.36
C ALA A 13 53.03 -1.87 -37.66
N PRO A 14 53.57 -2.23 -38.83
CA PRO A 14 52.85 -2.05 -40.08
C PRO A 14 51.53 -2.84 -40.10
N ASN A 15 50.62 -2.43 -40.98
CA ASN A 15 49.36 -3.15 -41.17
C ASN A 15 49.62 -4.61 -41.56
N ALA A 16 48.80 -5.52 -41.04
CA ALA A 16 48.91 -6.98 -41.20
C ALA A 16 50.04 -7.69 -40.41
N TYR A 17 50.78 -7.00 -39.54
CA TYR A 17 51.87 -7.62 -38.76
C TYR A 17 51.43 -8.22 -37.42
N GLY A 18 50.12 -8.28 -37.13
CA GLY A 18 49.57 -8.97 -35.96
C GLY A 18 49.25 -8.11 -34.74
N LYS A 19 49.31 -6.77 -34.86
CA LYS A 19 48.93 -5.82 -33.80
C LYS A 19 47.53 -6.10 -33.24
N THR A 20 46.51 -6.08 -34.10
CA THR A 20 45.12 -6.39 -33.73
C THR A 20 44.95 -7.82 -33.22
N THR A 21 45.77 -8.78 -33.66
CA THR A 21 45.76 -10.14 -33.08
C THR A 21 46.18 -10.10 -31.62
N PHE A 22 47.25 -9.39 -31.28
CA PHE A 22 47.72 -9.25 -29.90
C PHE A 22 46.70 -8.50 -29.02
N VAL A 23 46.12 -7.41 -29.51
CA VAL A 23 45.05 -6.68 -28.81
C VAL A 23 43.85 -7.59 -28.51
N ASN A 24 43.47 -8.50 -29.42
CA ASN A 24 42.43 -9.49 -29.18
C ASN A 24 42.81 -10.52 -28.12
N VAL A 25 44.10 -10.89 -27.99
CA VAL A 25 44.57 -11.74 -26.88
C VAL A 25 44.40 -11.02 -25.55
N LEU A 26 44.77 -9.73 -25.47
CA LEU A 26 44.56 -8.91 -24.27
C LEU A 26 43.08 -8.75 -23.93
N ARG A 27 42.23 -8.54 -24.94
CA ARG A 27 40.77 -8.48 -24.77
C ARG A 27 40.20 -9.81 -24.27
N SER A 28 40.68 -10.93 -24.82
CA SER A 28 40.31 -12.27 -24.37
C SER A 28 40.69 -12.50 -22.91
N LEU A 29 41.88 -12.05 -22.49
CA LEU A 29 42.33 -12.13 -21.10
C LEU A 29 41.44 -11.29 -20.16
N ARG A 30 40.99 -10.12 -20.61
CA ARG A 30 40.08 -9.24 -19.86
C ARG A 30 38.69 -9.85 -19.69
N ASP A 31 38.07 -10.21 -20.80
CA ASP A 31 36.67 -10.64 -20.85
C ASP A 31 36.50 -12.14 -20.54
N ASN A 32 37.62 -12.86 -20.35
CA ASN A 32 37.70 -14.31 -20.32
C ASN A 32 36.99 -14.98 -21.51
N ASP A 33 37.07 -14.35 -22.69
CA ASP A 33 36.39 -14.80 -23.90
C ASP A 33 37.34 -15.60 -24.81
N PRO A 34 37.26 -16.94 -24.83
CA PRO A 34 38.13 -17.77 -25.67
C PRO A 34 37.84 -17.65 -27.17
N THR A 35 36.68 -17.12 -27.57
CA THR A 35 36.31 -17.02 -28.99
C THR A 35 37.25 -16.09 -29.74
N LEU A 36 37.72 -15.01 -29.11
CA LEU A 36 38.62 -14.02 -29.71
C LEU A 36 39.97 -14.62 -30.13
N ILE A 37 40.50 -15.57 -29.37
CA ILE A 37 41.76 -16.28 -29.71
C ILE A 37 41.47 -17.41 -30.71
N ARG A 38 40.43 -18.21 -30.47
CA ARG A 38 40.09 -19.35 -31.33
C ARG A 38 39.70 -18.94 -32.75
N ALA A 39 38.98 -17.81 -32.91
CA ALA A 39 38.62 -17.25 -34.20
C ALA A 39 39.83 -16.77 -35.02
N ARG A 40 41.00 -16.60 -34.37
CA ARG A 40 42.27 -16.20 -34.97
C ARG A 40 43.23 -17.39 -35.14
N LYS A 41 42.76 -18.64 -35.00
CA LYS A 41 43.56 -19.84 -35.21
C LYS A 41 44.21 -19.81 -36.61
N THR A 42 45.51 -20.09 -36.66
CA THR A 42 46.27 -20.15 -37.91
C THR A 42 45.62 -21.12 -38.89
N LEU A 43 45.39 -20.67 -40.12
CA LEU A 43 44.78 -21.48 -41.17
C LEU A 43 45.65 -22.71 -41.45
N GLY A 44 45.03 -23.90 -41.42
CA GLY A 44 45.72 -25.18 -41.64
C GLY A 44 46.45 -25.75 -40.41
N ALA A 45 46.47 -25.06 -39.27
CA ALA A 45 47.07 -25.59 -38.05
C ALA A 45 46.19 -26.68 -37.40
N THR A 46 46.80 -27.78 -36.98
CA THR A 46 46.12 -28.88 -36.28
C THR A 46 46.03 -28.63 -34.77
N THR A 47 47.02 -27.95 -34.19
CA THR A 47 47.08 -27.62 -32.76
C THR A 47 46.07 -26.53 -32.37
N ASN A 48 45.69 -26.50 -31.09
CA ASN A 48 44.87 -25.42 -30.55
C ASN A 48 45.76 -24.22 -30.18
N PRO A 49 45.26 -22.98 -30.33
CA PRO A 49 45.99 -21.81 -29.86
C PRO A 49 46.18 -21.82 -28.34
N GLU A 50 47.37 -21.46 -27.89
CA GLU A 50 47.74 -21.28 -26.49
C GLU A 50 48.36 -19.90 -26.31
N ALA A 51 48.24 -19.33 -25.11
CA ALA A 51 48.86 -18.05 -24.78
C ALA A 51 49.32 -18.03 -23.33
N VAL A 52 50.45 -17.37 -23.07
CA VAL A 52 50.96 -17.12 -21.72
C VAL A 52 51.32 -15.65 -21.63
N ILE A 53 50.74 -14.95 -20.66
CA ILE A 53 51.02 -13.54 -20.37
C ILE A 53 51.42 -13.43 -18.91
N VAL A 54 52.50 -12.72 -18.64
CA VAL A 54 52.99 -12.47 -17.28
C VAL A 54 52.60 -11.06 -16.88
N ILE A 55 51.80 -10.91 -15.81
CA ILE A 55 51.37 -9.62 -15.27
C ILE A 55 51.73 -9.58 -13.79
N ALA A 56 52.47 -8.55 -13.35
CA ALA A 56 52.92 -8.39 -11.97
C ALA A 56 53.61 -9.65 -11.38
N GLY A 57 54.35 -10.39 -12.20
CA GLY A 57 55.04 -11.64 -11.82
C GLY A 57 54.14 -12.89 -11.76
N GLY A 58 52.83 -12.74 -11.97
CA GLY A 58 51.88 -13.85 -12.09
C GLY A 58 51.72 -14.29 -13.55
N ASN A 59 51.77 -15.60 -13.78
CA ASN A 59 51.45 -16.16 -15.10
C ASN A 59 49.93 -16.31 -15.27
N HIS A 60 49.44 -15.87 -16.43
CA HIS A 60 48.09 -16.06 -16.95
C HIS A 60 48.19 -16.99 -18.16
N PHE A 61 47.54 -18.16 -18.08
CA PHE A 61 47.62 -19.23 -19.08
C PHE A 61 46.28 -19.42 -19.79
N PHE A 62 46.31 -19.37 -21.12
CA PHE A 62 45.22 -19.79 -21.97
C PHE A 62 45.49 -21.18 -22.53
N ASN A 63 44.66 -22.16 -22.17
CA ASN A 63 44.82 -23.57 -22.52
C ASN A 63 44.05 -23.99 -23.80
N GLY A 64 43.63 -23.03 -24.63
CA GLY A 64 42.78 -23.27 -25.79
C GLY A 64 41.27 -23.20 -25.52
N THR A 65 40.84 -23.25 -24.26
CA THR A 65 39.41 -23.22 -23.88
C THR A 65 39.02 -22.07 -22.97
N ARG A 66 39.86 -21.69 -22.01
CA ARG A 66 39.66 -20.53 -21.12
C ARG A 66 41.00 -20.04 -20.57
N TRP A 67 41.00 -18.83 -20.01
CA TRP A 67 42.09 -18.38 -19.15
C TRP A 67 41.94 -18.98 -17.76
N ASP A 68 43.06 -19.36 -17.14
CA ASP A 68 43.09 -19.79 -15.74
C ASP A 68 42.85 -18.63 -14.77
N LYS A 69 43.36 -17.45 -15.11
CA LYS A 69 43.25 -16.19 -14.38
C LYS A 69 42.94 -15.06 -15.37
N PRO A 70 41.71 -14.55 -15.46
CA PRO A 70 41.43 -13.35 -16.24
C PRO A 70 42.04 -12.10 -15.59
N CYS A 71 42.22 -11.04 -16.37
CA CYS A 71 42.74 -9.74 -15.90
C CYS A 71 41.78 -8.60 -16.29
N PRO A 72 40.80 -8.28 -15.43
CA PRO A 72 39.76 -7.29 -15.77
C PRO A 72 40.27 -5.85 -15.83
N ASP A 73 41.45 -5.56 -15.26
CA ASP A 73 42.06 -4.22 -15.19
C ASP A 73 42.71 -3.75 -16.51
N ILE A 74 42.38 -4.39 -17.64
CA ILE A 74 42.89 -3.99 -18.96
C ILE A 74 41.84 -3.13 -19.66
N GLN A 75 42.19 -1.90 -20.05
CA GLN A 75 41.32 -1.02 -20.84
C GLN A 75 41.85 -0.91 -22.26
N ILE A 76 40.98 -1.09 -23.26
CA ILE A 76 41.37 -1.16 -24.67
C ILE A 76 40.55 -0.17 -25.49
N PHE A 77 41.24 0.78 -26.11
CA PHE A 77 40.71 1.63 -27.17
C PHE A 77 41.15 1.09 -28.53
N ASP A 78 40.21 0.56 -29.31
CA ASP A 78 40.43 0.00 -30.64
C ASP A 78 39.16 0.06 -31.49
N ALA A 79 39.23 -0.40 -32.74
CA ALA A 79 38.07 -0.42 -33.64
C ALA A 79 36.85 -1.18 -33.08
N PRO A 80 36.97 -2.38 -32.47
CA PRO A 80 35.87 -3.03 -31.75
C PRO A 80 35.24 -2.18 -30.64
N PHE A 81 36.03 -1.50 -29.81
CA PHE A 81 35.51 -0.60 -28.78
C PHE A 81 34.71 0.55 -29.43
N ILE A 82 35.28 1.16 -30.48
CA ILE A 82 34.62 2.21 -31.24
C ILE A 82 33.32 1.68 -31.82
N GLN A 83 33.29 0.51 -32.46
CA GLN A 83 32.06 -0.04 -33.05
C GLN A 83 30.99 -0.42 -32.03
N ALA A 84 31.39 -0.93 -30.85
CA ALA A 84 30.46 -1.39 -29.83
C ALA A 84 29.85 -0.25 -28.99
N ASN A 85 30.63 0.82 -28.76
CA ASN A 85 30.25 1.88 -27.83
C ASN A 85 30.07 3.23 -28.54
N ILE A 86 30.63 3.39 -29.73
CA ILE A 86 30.79 4.67 -30.42
C ILE A 86 30.47 4.53 -31.93
N LEU A 87 30.41 5.68 -32.57
CA LEU A 87 29.50 5.97 -33.66
C LEU A 87 30.26 5.84 -34.97
N THR A 88 30.15 4.68 -35.61
CA THR A 88 30.82 4.43 -36.90
C THR A 88 30.09 5.17 -38.01
N HIS A 89 28.93 4.67 -38.40
CA HIS A 89 28.10 5.29 -39.44
C HIS A 89 26.83 5.90 -38.87
N GLU A 90 26.24 5.25 -37.85
CA GLU A 90 24.96 5.64 -37.27
C GLU A 90 24.94 5.38 -35.76
N ILE A 91 24.16 6.17 -35.02
CA ILE A 91 23.90 5.94 -33.60
C ILE A 91 22.64 5.09 -33.45
N GLY A 92 22.82 3.76 -33.39
CA GLY A 92 21.75 2.82 -33.11
C GLY A 92 21.34 2.77 -31.64
N HIS A 93 20.26 2.04 -31.37
CA HIS A 93 19.72 1.85 -30.02
C HIS A 93 20.74 1.19 -29.06
N GLU A 94 21.45 0.16 -29.53
CA GLU A 94 22.49 -0.52 -28.72
C GLU A 94 23.63 0.43 -28.32
N HIS A 95 24.04 1.35 -29.20
CA HIS A 95 25.06 2.36 -28.84
C HIS A 95 24.55 3.27 -27.72
N LYS A 96 23.30 3.76 -27.82
CA LYS A 96 22.69 4.61 -26.79
C LYS A 96 22.58 3.89 -25.44
N LYS A 97 22.29 2.60 -25.44
CA LYS A 97 22.24 1.75 -24.25
C LYS A 97 23.62 1.53 -23.63
N ASN A 98 24.64 1.26 -24.44
CA ASN A 98 26.01 1.09 -23.96
C ASN A 98 26.55 2.39 -23.35
N ILE A 99 26.33 3.54 -24.00
CA ILE A 99 26.69 4.86 -23.46
C ILE A 99 25.98 5.12 -22.12
N HIS A 100 24.69 4.80 -22.02
CA HIS A 100 23.94 4.94 -20.77
C HIS A 100 24.54 4.10 -19.64
N ARG A 101 24.81 2.82 -19.91
CA ARG A 101 25.40 1.90 -18.93
C ARG A 101 26.77 2.40 -18.45
N ILE A 102 27.56 2.94 -19.37
CA ILE A 102 28.88 3.50 -19.08
C ILE A 102 28.77 4.74 -18.17
N ILE A 103 27.88 5.68 -18.49
CA ILE A 103 27.74 6.94 -17.75
C ILE A 103 27.12 6.74 -16.37
N ILE A 104 26.08 5.91 -16.26
CA ILE A 104 25.43 5.60 -14.98
C ILE A 104 26.39 4.89 -14.02
N GLY A 105 27.25 4.00 -14.55
CA GLY A 105 28.25 3.28 -13.79
C GLY A 105 27.68 2.36 -12.70
N GLU A 106 28.56 1.81 -11.87
CA GLU A 106 28.19 0.85 -10.83
C GLU A 106 27.33 1.49 -9.71
N GLN A 107 27.58 2.77 -9.39
CA GLN A 107 26.80 3.49 -8.39
C GLN A 107 25.35 3.66 -8.82
N GLY A 108 25.09 4.07 -10.07
CA GLY A 108 23.72 4.22 -10.55
C GLY A 108 23.00 2.88 -10.70
N LYS A 109 23.71 1.81 -11.06
CA LYS A 109 23.17 0.44 -11.05
C LYS A 109 22.75 0.02 -9.65
N LYS A 110 23.61 0.24 -8.64
CA LYS A 110 23.31 -0.04 -7.23
C LYS A 110 22.08 0.74 -6.74
N LEU A 111 21.98 2.03 -7.06
CA LEU A 111 20.81 2.85 -6.73
C LEU A 111 19.53 2.31 -7.37
N ALA A 112 19.58 1.86 -8.63
CA ALA A 112 18.45 1.26 -9.33
C ALA A 112 18.02 -0.09 -8.72
N GLU A 113 18.96 -0.95 -8.33
CA GLU A 113 18.70 -2.22 -7.65
C GLU A 113 18.05 -2.00 -6.28
N GLU A 114 18.58 -1.06 -5.49
CA GLU A 114 18.01 -0.68 -4.19
C GLU A 114 16.59 -0.14 -4.34
N LEU A 115 16.34 0.71 -5.35
CA LEU A 115 15.00 1.22 -5.65
C LEU A 115 14.02 0.11 -6.07
N SER A 116 14.47 -0.84 -6.90
CA SER A 116 13.67 -2.00 -7.31
C SER A 116 13.29 -2.90 -6.12
N ALA A 117 14.24 -3.13 -5.22
CA ALA A 117 13.99 -3.85 -3.97
C ALA A 117 12.97 -3.12 -3.08
N LEU A 118 13.08 -1.79 -2.94
CA LEU A 118 12.11 -0.97 -2.19
C LEU A 118 10.72 -0.99 -2.83
N LYS A 119 10.61 -0.87 -4.16
CA LYS A 119 9.33 -0.98 -4.90
C LYS A 119 8.65 -2.31 -4.63
N THR A 120 9.41 -3.40 -4.62
CA THR A 120 8.88 -4.74 -4.34
C THR A 120 8.38 -4.86 -2.90
N LYS A 121 9.18 -4.40 -1.92
CA LYS A 121 8.81 -4.42 -0.50
C LYS A 121 7.57 -3.57 -0.23
N GLU A 122 7.55 -2.35 -0.74
CA GLU A 122 6.41 -1.42 -0.58
C GLU A 122 5.13 -1.99 -1.20
N LYS A 123 5.20 -2.55 -2.41
CA LYS A 123 4.04 -3.19 -3.06
C LYS A 123 3.48 -4.34 -2.20
N THR A 124 4.34 -5.22 -1.70
CA THR A 124 3.91 -6.33 -0.83
C THR A 124 3.26 -5.84 0.44
N LYS A 125 3.87 -4.85 1.12
CA LYS A 125 3.35 -4.32 2.37
C LYS A 125 2.06 -3.50 2.19
N SER A 126 1.96 -2.73 1.13
CA SER A 126 0.74 -2.00 0.75
C SER A 126 -0.40 -2.95 0.42
N GLN A 127 -0.12 -4.10 -0.21
CA GLN A 127 -1.13 -5.15 -0.42
C GLN A 127 -1.58 -5.80 0.90
N GLU A 128 -0.66 -6.03 1.84
CA GLU A 128 -1.00 -6.51 3.19
C GLU A 128 -1.93 -5.52 3.91
N VAL A 129 -1.62 -4.22 3.88
CA VAL A 129 -2.47 -3.16 4.43
C VAL A 129 -3.84 -3.14 3.75
N ALA A 130 -3.89 -3.23 2.41
CA ALA A 130 -5.15 -3.28 1.67
C ALA A 130 -6.00 -4.49 2.05
N ASN A 131 -5.37 -5.65 2.27
CA ASN A 131 -6.04 -6.86 2.73
C ASN A 131 -6.61 -6.69 4.14
N LEU A 132 -5.85 -6.09 5.07
CA LEU A 132 -6.30 -5.80 6.43
C LEU A 132 -7.46 -4.78 6.45
N VAL A 133 -7.40 -3.74 5.61
CA VAL A 133 -8.50 -2.78 5.42
C VAL A 133 -9.75 -3.50 4.86
N ALA A 134 -9.58 -4.38 3.88
CA ALA A 134 -10.69 -5.14 3.32
C ALA A 134 -11.30 -6.12 4.35
N GLN A 135 -10.47 -6.77 5.17
CA GLN A 135 -10.94 -7.60 6.28
C GLN A 135 -11.79 -6.78 7.25
N PHE A 136 -11.31 -5.61 7.69
CA PHE A 136 -12.06 -4.73 8.58
C PHE A 136 -13.41 -4.31 7.99
N LYS A 137 -13.44 -3.91 6.70
CA LYS A 137 -14.69 -3.58 6.00
C LYS A 137 -15.66 -4.74 5.93
N LYS A 138 -15.17 -5.97 5.68
CA LYS A 138 -16.00 -7.19 5.71
C LYS A 138 -16.52 -7.52 7.11
N GLY A 139 -15.81 -7.09 8.15
CA GLY A 139 -16.26 -7.20 9.54
C GLY A 139 -17.54 -6.42 9.85
N GLY A 140 -17.90 -5.43 9.03
CA GLY A 140 -19.17 -4.71 9.16
C GLY A 140 -19.29 -3.89 10.46
N PHE A 141 -18.18 -3.38 10.98
CA PHE A 141 -18.20 -2.44 12.11
C PHE A 141 -18.72 -1.08 11.67
N THR A 142 -19.45 -0.41 12.56
CA THR A 142 -19.89 0.97 12.33
C THR A 142 -18.79 1.98 12.71
N LEU A 143 -17.86 1.58 13.58
CA LEU A 143 -16.70 2.37 13.99
C LEU A 143 -15.68 2.55 12.86
N THR A 144 -14.99 3.69 12.87
CA THR A 144 -13.77 3.87 12.07
C THR A 144 -12.65 2.98 12.62
N MET A 145 -11.67 2.63 11.78
CA MET A 145 -10.54 1.79 12.19
C MET A 145 -9.76 2.41 13.36
N ASP A 146 -9.60 3.74 13.36
CA ASP A 146 -8.90 4.45 14.44
C ASP A 146 -9.71 4.43 15.75
N ALA A 147 -11.04 4.62 15.68
CA ALA A 147 -11.92 4.49 16.85
C ALA A 147 -11.94 3.07 17.41
N PHE A 148 -11.91 2.05 16.53
CA PHE A 148 -11.85 0.64 16.90
C PHE A 148 -10.53 0.26 17.60
N LEU A 149 -9.42 0.84 17.17
CA LEU A 149 -8.11 0.65 17.82
C LEU A 149 -8.02 1.41 19.15
N ALA A 150 -8.75 2.50 19.30
CA ALA A 150 -8.79 3.31 20.53
C ALA A 150 -9.63 2.70 21.67
N ILE A 151 -10.38 1.62 21.41
CA ILE A 151 -11.14 0.91 22.45
C ILE A 151 -10.17 0.40 23.53
N PRO A 152 -10.31 0.83 24.80
CA PRO A 152 -9.40 0.45 25.87
C PRO A 152 -9.45 -1.05 26.18
N MET A 153 -8.29 -1.67 26.45
CA MET A 153 -8.22 -3.08 26.86
C MET A 153 -9.01 -3.39 28.15
N ALA A 154 -9.25 -2.39 29.01
CA ALA A 154 -10.08 -2.56 30.21
C ALA A 154 -11.51 -3.00 29.88
N ASP A 155 -12.03 -2.64 28.70
CA ASP A 155 -13.37 -3.02 28.26
C ASP A 155 -13.53 -4.50 27.94
N GLU A 156 -12.45 -5.25 27.74
CA GLU A 156 -12.52 -6.69 27.46
C GLU A 156 -13.28 -7.46 28.55
N THR A 157 -13.06 -7.06 29.81
CA THR A 157 -13.69 -7.71 30.97
C THR A 157 -15.01 -7.05 31.36
N ALA A 158 -15.13 -5.72 31.20
CA ALA A 158 -16.31 -4.97 31.63
C ALA A 158 -17.48 -4.98 30.62
N VAL A 159 -17.22 -5.21 29.33
CA VAL A 159 -18.26 -5.16 28.28
C VAL A 159 -19.35 -6.23 28.48
N GLY A 160 -19.01 -7.37 29.07
CA GLY A 160 -19.95 -8.44 29.38
C GLY A 160 -21.04 -7.98 30.36
N ASP A 161 -20.63 -7.35 31.45
CA ASP A 161 -21.53 -6.86 32.50
C ASP A 161 -22.43 -5.73 31.99
N ARG A 162 -21.88 -4.84 31.14
CA ARG A 162 -22.67 -3.77 30.50
C ARG A 162 -23.72 -4.33 29.55
N ILE A 163 -23.38 -5.33 28.73
CA ILE A 163 -24.33 -6.02 27.85
C ILE A 163 -25.44 -6.68 28.68
N GLN A 164 -25.10 -7.40 29.74
CA GLN A 164 -26.07 -8.06 30.60
C GLN A 164 -27.05 -7.06 31.23
N THR A 165 -26.53 -5.92 31.71
CA THR A 165 -27.34 -4.83 32.27
C THR A 165 -28.33 -4.28 31.23
N LEU A 166 -27.86 -3.98 30.01
CA LEU A 166 -28.68 -3.47 28.92
C LEU A 166 -29.75 -4.48 28.46
N GLU A 167 -29.41 -5.77 28.38
CA GLU A 167 -30.37 -6.84 28.05
C GLU A 167 -31.46 -6.97 29.12
N GLN A 168 -31.08 -6.86 30.40
CA GLN A 168 -32.03 -6.84 31.52
C GLN A 168 -32.96 -5.62 31.46
N ASP A 169 -32.42 -4.44 31.15
CA ASP A 169 -33.21 -3.21 30.98
C ASP A 169 -34.22 -3.32 29.83
N ILE A 170 -33.81 -3.91 28.69
CA ILE A 170 -34.74 -4.15 27.56
C ILE A 170 -35.87 -5.08 27.99
N LYS A 171 -35.57 -6.18 28.67
CA LYS A 171 -36.58 -7.13 29.14
C LYS A 171 -37.55 -6.51 30.14
N SER A 172 -37.05 -5.67 31.05
CA SER A 172 -37.89 -4.90 31.99
C SER A 172 -38.80 -3.90 31.26
N LYS A 173 -38.33 -3.29 30.16
CA LYS A 173 -39.11 -2.35 29.35
C LYS A 173 -40.18 -3.00 28.48
N GLU A 174 -39.90 -4.14 27.85
CA GLU A 174 -40.91 -4.88 27.09
C GLU A 174 -42.07 -5.35 28.00
N SER A 175 -41.79 -5.55 29.28
CA SER A 175 -42.80 -5.86 30.30
C SER A 175 -43.65 -4.64 30.71
N GLU A 176 -43.18 -3.41 30.51
CA GLU A 176 -43.87 -2.18 30.94
C GLU A 176 -45.19 -1.95 30.18
N GLU A 177 -45.17 -2.07 28.84
CA GLU A 177 -46.35 -1.79 28.01
C GLU A 177 -47.49 -2.81 28.27
N VAL A 178 -47.12 -4.05 28.60
CA VAL A 178 -48.06 -5.12 28.93
C VAL A 178 -48.66 -4.88 30.32
N VAL A 179 -47.83 -4.57 31.31
CA VAL A 179 -48.26 -4.41 32.70
C VAL A 179 -49.11 -3.15 32.92
N GLN A 180 -48.85 -2.05 32.20
CA GLN A 180 -49.69 -0.84 32.28
C GLN A 180 -51.13 -1.05 31.80
N LYS A 181 -51.40 -2.09 30.99
CA LYS A 181 -52.74 -2.39 30.43
C LYS A 181 -53.50 -3.46 31.25
N LEU A 182 -52.90 -4.05 32.27
CA LEU A 182 -53.53 -5.08 33.10
C LEU A 182 -54.58 -4.49 34.05
N GLY A 183 -55.70 -5.19 34.24
CA GLY A 183 -56.74 -4.81 35.19
C GLY A 183 -56.35 -5.07 36.65
N HIS A 184 -57.14 -4.53 37.59
CA HIS A 184 -56.99 -4.78 39.03
C HIS A 184 -58.22 -5.51 39.61
N PRO A 185 -58.04 -6.42 40.59
CA PRO A 185 -59.15 -7.09 41.26
C PRO A 185 -60.03 -6.09 42.03
N LYS A 186 -61.30 -6.44 42.21
CA LYS A 186 -62.33 -5.58 42.81
C LYS A 186 -62.66 -5.99 44.23
N LEU A 187 -62.94 -5.02 45.10
CA LEU A 187 -63.44 -5.27 46.45
C LEU A 187 -64.91 -5.73 46.40
N MET A 188 -65.26 -6.68 47.27
CA MET A 188 -66.62 -7.20 47.44
C MET A 188 -67.40 -6.41 48.48
N VAL A 189 -68.71 -6.25 48.26
CA VAL A 189 -69.60 -5.54 49.18
C VAL A 189 -70.53 -6.54 49.86
N ALA A 190 -70.51 -6.57 51.19
CA ALA A 190 -71.35 -7.50 51.97
C ALA A 190 -72.85 -7.15 51.84
N PRO A 191 -73.74 -8.15 51.79
CA PRO A 191 -75.18 -7.93 51.83
C PRO A 191 -75.60 -7.31 53.17
N SER A 192 -76.37 -6.23 53.14
CA SER A 192 -76.85 -5.53 54.34
C SER A 192 -78.34 -5.24 54.27
N PHE A 193 -79.04 -5.49 55.38
CA PHE A 193 -80.44 -5.08 55.58
C PHE A 193 -80.62 -4.64 57.03
N ASP A 194 -81.45 -3.62 57.28
CA ASP A 194 -81.73 -3.11 58.63
C ASP A 194 -82.69 -4.04 59.38
N LEU A 195 -82.14 -5.14 59.87
CA LEU A 195 -82.84 -6.16 60.66
C LEU A 195 -83.18 -5.67 62.06
N SER A 196 -82.36 -4.76 62.63
CA SER A 196 -82.58 -4.16 63.95
C SER A 196 -83.91 -3.41 64.03
N ALA A 197 -84.15 -2.45 63.13
CA ALA A 197 -85.40 -1.69 63.15
C ALA A 197 -86.61 -2.56 62.77
N SER A 198 -86.39 -3.58 61.93
CA SER A 198 -87.44 -4.52 61.51
C SER A 198 -87.86 -5.43 62.68
N LYS A 199 -86.90 -5.89 63.49
CA LYS A 199 -87.16 -6.66 64.72
C LYS A 199 -87.84 -5.80 65.78
N GLU A 200 -87.38 -4.57 65.99
CA GLU A 200 -87.99 -3.62 66.92
C GLU A 200 -89.46 -3.39 66.57
N LEU A 201 -89.76 -3.16 65.28
CA LEU A 201 -91.12 -3.01 64.79
C LEU A 201 -91.96 -4.28 64.99
N ALA A 202 -91.42 -5.46 64.68
CA ALA A 202 -92.11 -6.73 64.91
C ALA A 202 -92.38 -7.00 66.41
N SER A 203 -91.57 -6.45 67.32
CA SER A 203 -91.73 -6.64 68.77
C SER A 203 -92.86 -5.84 69.41
N LYS A 204 -93.35 -4.77 68.73
CA LYS A 204 -94.44 -3.94 69.26
C LYS A 204 -95.73 -4.76 69.40
N LYS A 205 -96.46 -4.53 70.49
CA LYS A 205 -97.84 -4.97 70.71
C LYS A 205 -98.72 -3.74 70.91
N LEU A 206 -99.89 -3.72 70.29
CA LEU A 206 -100.85 -2.63 70.41
C LEU A 206 -101.85 -2.98 71.53
N VAL A 207 -101.79 -2.23 72.64
CA VAL A 207 -102.77 -2.29 73.74
C VAL A 207 -103.91 -1.35 73.41
N ALA A 208 -105.17 -1.80 73.50
CA ALA A 208 -106.32 -0.94 73.22
C ALA A 208 -106.41 0.20 74.26
N VAL A 209 -106.50 1.44 73.79
CA VAL A 209 -106.50 2.66 74.61
C VAL A 209 -107.81 2.82 75.42
N HIS A 210 -108.85 2.07 75.08
CA HIS A 210 -110.17 2.12 75.71
C HIS A 210 -110.71 0.72 76.05
N GLU A 211 -110.48 0.25 77.29
CA GLU A 211 -110.88 -1.09 77.77
C GLU A 211 -112.39 -1.37 77.61
N THR A 212 -113.22 -0.33 77.75
CA THR A 212 -114.67 -0.38 77.55
C THR A 212 -115.05 -0.56 76.07
N ALA A 213 -114.36 0.12 75.15
CA ALA A 213 -114.56 -0.03 73.71
C ALA A 213 -114.10 -1.42 73.25
N GLU A 214 -112.95 -1.89 73.74
CA GLU A 214 -112.44 -3.23 73.46
C GLU A 214 -113.40 -4.34 73.90
N LYS A 215 -113.90 -4.31 75.14
CA LYS A 215 -114.90 -5.29 75.61
C LYS A 215 -116.16 -5.31 74.73
N LEU A 216 -116.64 -4.13 74.32
CA LEU A 216 -117.82 -4.01 73.47
C LEU A 216 -117.60 -4.58 72.07
N VAL A 217 -116.44 -4.28 71.47
CA VAL A 217 -116.07 -4.74 70.13
C VAL A 217 -115.79 -6.24 70.11
N LEU A 218 -115.06 -6.77 71.10
CA LEU A 218 -114.81 -8.21 71.20
C LEU A 218 -116.10 -9.01 71.47
N ALA A 219 -116.96 -8.52 72.36
CA ALA A 219 -118.26 -9.15 72.59
C ALA A 219 -119.14 -9.12 71.33
N HIS A 220 -119.06 -8.06 70.53
CA HIS A 220 -119.75 -8.01 69.24
C HIS A 220 -119.16 -9.01 68.23
N ILE A 221 -117.83 -9.13 68.16
CA ILE A 221 -117.15 -10.08 67.27
C ILE A 221 -117.54 -11.51 67.62
N ASP A 222 -117.43 -11.90 68.89
CA ASP A 222 -117.72 -13.27 69.35
C ASP A 222 -119.17 -13.68 69.09
N ARG A 223 -120.10 -12.72 69.19
CA ARG A 223 -121.52 -12.99 68.98
C ARG A 223 -121.91 -13.08 67.51
N ASN A 224 -121.25 -12.35 66.62
CA ASN A 224 -121.73 -12.13 65.24
C ASN A 224 -120.83 -12.71 64.15
N PHE A 225 -119.60 -13.14 64.47
CA PHE A 225 -118.63 -13.61 63.47
C PHE A 225 -118.14 -15.03 63.79
N LYS A 226 -117.94 -15.85 62.73
CA LYS A 226 -117.41 -17.23 62.86
C LYS A 226 -115.89 -17.29 63.05
N ASP A 227 -115.16 -16.28 62.59
CA ASP A 227 -113.70 -16.19 62.65
C ASP A 227 -113.31 -14.80 63.16
N GLY A 228 -112.88 -14.74 64.42
CA GLY A 228 -112.51 -13.47 65.09
C GLY A 228 -111.36 -12.73 64.41
N THR A 229 -110.48 -13.46 63.69
CA THR A 229 -109.35 -12.87 62.97
C THR A 229 -109.83 -12.12 61.73
N LYS A 230 -110.72 -12.75 60.94
CA LYS A 230 -111.33 -12.10 59.78
C LYS A 230 -112.32 -11.01 60.16
N ALA A 231 -112.97 -11.13 61.32
CA ALA A 231 -113.90 -10.15 61.83
C ALA A 231 -113.25 -8.78 62.03
N ARG A 232 -112.05 -8.72 62.63
CA ARG A 232 -111.32 -7.47 62.84
C ARG A 232 -110.98 -6.77 61.54
N GLN A 233 -110.49 -7.53 60.54
CA GLN A 233 -110.18 -6.99 59.22
C GLN A 233 -111.43 -6.47 58.51
N PHE A 234 -112.53 -7.24 58.55
CA PHE A 234 -113.80 -6.86 57.94
C PHE A 234 -114.40 -5.61 58.58
N ILE A 235 -114.43 -5.52 59.91
CA ILE A 235 -114.96 -4.35 60.64
C ILE A 235 -114.13 -3.11 60.30
N ARG A 236 -112.79 -3.21 60.30
CA ARG A 236 -111.91 -2.09 59.94
C ARG A 236 -112.16 -1.61 58.52
N GLN A 237 -112.13 -2.52 57.54
CA GLN A 237 -112.40 -2.16 56.14
C GLN A 237 -113.83 -1.62 55.97
N GLY A 238 -114.79 -2.21 56.68
CA GLY A 238 -116.18 -1.75 56.68
C GLY A 238 -116.33 -0.33 57.21
N LEU A 239 -115.62 0.04 58.30
CA LEU A 239 -115.64 1.40 58.86
C LEU A 239 -115.22 2.47 57.85
N ASP A 240 -114.18 2.19 57.08
CA ASP A 240 -113.66 3.12 56.06
C ASP A 240 -114.63 3.28 54.87
N LEU A 241 -115.55 2.34 54.70
CA LEU A 241 -116.54 2.32 53.61
C LEU A 241 -117.92 2.88 54.01
N ILE A 242 -118.13 3.24 55.27
CA ILE A 242 -119.41 3.82 55.73
C ILE A 242 -119.54 5.26 55.20
N GLN A 243 -120.61 5.53 54.45
CA GLN A 243 -120.96 6.88 54.01
C GLN A 243 -122.20 7.44 54.73
N ALA A 244 -123.33 6.73 54.71
CA ALA A 244 -124.57 7.13 55.36
C ALA A 244 -125.28 5.93 56.03
N ASP A 245 -125.63 4.91 55.23
CA ASP A 245 -126.25 3.66 55.69
C ASP A 245 -125.23 2.52 55.80
N CYS A 246 -125.63 1.39 56.38
CA CYS A 246 -124.78 0.20 56.50
C CYS A 246 -124.35 -0.29 55.10
N PRO A 247 -123.04 -0.34 54.79
CA PRO A 247 -122.57 -0.76 53.46
C PRO A 247 -122.83 -2.25 53.16
N PHE A 248 -123.20 -3.04 54.17
CA PHE A 248 -123.50 -4.46 54.01
C PHE A 248 -124.99 -4.74 53.73
N CYS A 249 -125.91 -4.12 54.49
CA CYS A 249 -127.34 -4.43 54.42
C CYS A 249 -128.24 -3.26 54.00
N GLY A 250 -127.69 -2.05 53.81
CA GLY A 250 -128.44 -0.85 53.40
C GLY A 250 -129.37 -0.27 54.46
N GLN A 251 -129.30 -0.72 55.72
CA GLN A 251 -130.10 -0.20 56.83
C GLN A 251 -129.49 1.05 57.47
N ASP A 252 -130.32 1.95 58.01
CA ASP A 252 -129.88 3.12 58.80
C ASP A 252 -129.11 2.66 60.06
N ILE A 253 -127.88 3.15 60.23
CA ILE A 253 -126.95 2.77 61.29
C ILE A 253 -126.92 3.73 62.48
N LYS A 254 -127.77 4.77 62.51
CA LYS A 254 -127.80 5.74 63.63
C LYS A 254 -128.01 5.07 65.00
N ASN A 255 -128.75 3.97 65.04
CA ASN A 255 -129.00 3.22 66.27
C ASN A 255 -127.78 2.42 66.77
N ALA A 256 -126.71 2.32 65.97
CA ALA A 256 -125.47 1.62 66.32
C ALA A 256 -124.32 2.58 66.67
N ALA A 257 -124.64 3.85 66.98
CA ALA A 257 -123.64 4.91 67.24
C ALA A 257 -122.59 4.53 68.29
N ASP A 258 -122.99 3.88 69.39
CA ASP A 258 -122.07 3.46 70.45
C ASP A 258 -121.09 2.38 70.00
N LEU A 259 -121.56 1.41 69.20
CA LEU A 259 -120.71 0.36 68.65
C LEU A 259 -119.77 0.90 67.56
N LEU A 260 -120.23 1.82 66.72
CA LEU A 260 -119.40 2.49 65.72
C LEU A 260 -118.33 3.38 66.37
N LYS A 261 -118.68 4.05 67.46
CA LYS A 261 -117.71 4.81 68.28
C LYS A 261 -116.68 3.86 68.90
N ALA A 262 -117.13 2.75 69.48
CA ALA A 262 -116.23 1.73 70.02
C ALA A 262 -115.30 1.13 68.96
N TYR A 263 -115.78 0.93 67.72
CA TYR A 263 -114.92 0.52 66.60
C TYR A 263 -113.87 1.57 66.24
N ARG A 264 -114.23 2.86 66.16
CA ARG A 264 -113.28 3.94 65.88
C ARG A 264 -112.23 4.11 66.98
N GLU A 265 -112.63 3.92 68.23
CA GLU A 265 -111.75 3.95 69.40
C GLU A 265 -110.86 2.70 69.48
N PHE A 266 -111.33 1.55 68.99
CA PHE A 266 -110.56 0.31 68.92
C PHE A 266 -109.52 0.30 67.77
N PHE A 267 -109.77 1.03 66.68
CA PHE A 267 -108.87 1.17 65.52
C PHE A 267 -108.33 2.61 65.35
N ASP A 268 -107.52 3.06 66.32
CA ASP A 268 -107.00 4.42 66.38
C ASP A 268 -105.86 4.74 65.36
N GLU A 269 -105.32 5.95 65.43
CA GLU A 269 -104.23 6.43 64.57
C GLU A 269 -102.90 5.70 64.82
N ALA A 270 -102.63 5.28 66.06
CA ALA A 270 -101.43 4.52 66.41
C ALA A 270 -101.44 3.13 65.75
N PHE A 271 -102.61 2.49 65.68
CA PHE A 271 -102.80 1.22 64.98
C PHE A 271 -102.56 1.35 63.46
N ARG A 272 -103.05 2.44 62.83
CA ARG A 272 -102.84 2.70 61.39
C ARG A 272 -101.37 2.92 61.05
N ARG A 273 -100.68 3.77 61.81
CA ARG A 273 -99.25 4.06 61.60
C ARG A 273 -98.37 2.81 61.74
N TYR A 274 -98.65 1.95 62.71
CA TYR A 274 -97.94 0.68 62.88
C TYR A 274 -98.03 -0.20 61.62
N LEU A 275 -99.23 -0.34 61.04
CA LEU A 275 -99.45 -1.16 59.86
C LEU A 275 -98.74 -0.60 58.61
N GLU A 276 -98.68 0.72 58.46
CA GLU A 276 -97.91 1.36 57.38
C GLU A 276 -96.40 1.10 57.54
N GLU A 277 -95.86 1.24 58.75
CA GLU A 277 -94.46 0.94 59.05
C GLU A 277 -94.13 -0.54 58.74
N VAL A 278 -95.01 -1.48 59.12
CA VAL A 278 -94.81 -2.91 58.86
C VAL A 278 -94.89 -3.21 57.36
N ALA A 279 -95.89 -2.68 56.66
CA ALA A 279 -96.03 -2.83 55.22
C ALA A 279 -94.82 -2.29 54.45
N GLY A 280 -94.26 -1.15 54.90
CA GLY A 280 -93.05 -0.58 54.34
C GLY A 280 -91.82 -1.49 54.51
N LYS A 281 -91.67 -2.14 55.68
CA LYS A 281 -90.58 -3.09 55.93
C LYS A 281 -90.76 -4.42 55.17
N VAL A 282 -91.99 -4.91 54.99
CA VAL A 282 -92.26 -6.07 54.12
C VAL A 282 -91.83 -5.76 52.68
N ALA A 283 -92.28 -4.63 52.13
CA ALA A 283 -91.95 -4.24 50.75
C ALA A 283 -90.45 -4.00 50.52
N SER A 284 -89.73 -3.48 51.52
CA SER A 284 -88.27 -3.29 51.41
C SER A 284 -87.52 -4.63 51.45
N LEU A 285 -87.97 -5.58 52.26
CA LEU A 285 -87.41 -6.92 52.34
C LEU A 285 -87.67 -7.72 51.06
N GLU A 286 -88.86 -7.60 50.46
CA GLU A 286 -89.18 -8.19 49.15
C GLU A 286 -88.25 -7.67 48.05
N LYS A 287 -88.06 -6.34 47.97
CA LYS A 287 -87.19 -5.70 46.99
C LYS A 287 -85.72 -6.09 47.15
N TRP A 288 -85.29 -6.44 48.35
CA TRP A 288 -83.92 -6.86 48.61
C TRP A 288 -83.66 -8.28 48.08
N ASN A 289 -83.27 -8.40 46.81
CA ASN A 289 -82.92 -9.69 46.20
C ASN A 289 -81.54 -10.18 46.68
N LEU A 290 -81.52 -10.83 47.85
CA LEU A 290 -80.32 -11.37 48.47
C LEU A 290 -79.59 -12.39 47.57
N ASP A 291 -80.32 -13.25 46.86
CA ASP A 291 -79.71 -14.26 45.99
C ASP A 291 -78.94 -13.64 44.81
N ASN A 292 -79.46 -12.55 44.24
CA ASN A 292 -78.73 -11.78 43.23
C ASN A 292 -77.45 -11.15 43.80
N VAL A 293 -77.49 -10.65 45.05
CA VAL A 293 -76.30 -10.10 45.72
C VAL A 293 -75.26 -11.19 45.93
N LEU A 294 -75.65 -12.37 46.40
CA LEU A 294 -74.74 -13.51 46.57
C LEU A 294 -74.16 -13.99 45.23
N THR A 295 -74.96 -14.01 44.17
CA THR A 295 -74.50 -14.33 42.81
C THR A 295 -73.48 -13.31 42.27
N ALA A 296 -73.67 -12.03 42.58
CA ALA A 296 -72.71 -10.98 42.23
C ALA A 296 -71.37 -11.14 42.98
N LEU A 297 -71.40 -11.62 44.24
CA LEU A 297 -70.18 -11.94 45.00
C LEU A 297 -69.39 -13.07 44.34
N VAL A 298 -70.04 -14.18 43.98
CA VAL A 298 -69.40 -15.30 43.27
C VAL A 298 -68.79 -14.86 41.94
N SER A 299 -69.54 -14.06 41.16
CA SER A 299 -69.03 -13.52 39.89
C SER A 299 -67.81 -12.61 40.09
N THR A 300 -67.82 -11.79 41.14
CA THR A 300 -66.68 -10.91 41.49
C THR A 300 -65.47 -11.73 41.93
N HIS A 301 -65.66 -12.84 42.66
CA HIS A 301 -64.58 -13.74 43.08
C HIS A 301 -63.87 -14.33 41.86
N ASN A 302 -64.64 -14.91 40.94
CA ASN A 302 -64.12 -15.52 39.73
C ASN A 302 -63.39 -14.49 38.83
N ALA A 303 -63.92 -13.27 38.70
CA ALA A 303 -63.27 -12.20 37.97
C ALA A 303 -61.93 -11.76 38.61
N ASN A 304 -61.85 -11.76 39.94
CA ASN A 304 -60.62 -11.46 40.65
C ASN A 304 -59.56 -12.54 40.44
N LEU A 305 -59.94 -13.83 40.50
CA LEU A 305 -59.00 -14.93 40.25
C LEU A 305 -58.36 -14.85 38.85
N VAL A 306 -59.17 -14.58 37.82
CA VAL A 306 -58.67 -14.37 36.46
C VAL A 306 -57.70 -13.20 36.40
N THR A 307 -58.04 -12.09 37.05
CA THR A 307 -57.19 -10.90 37.09
C THR A 307 -55.86 -11.21 37.78
N VAL A 308 -55.87 -11.86 38.96
CA VAL A 308 -54.67 -12.25 39.68
C VAL A 308 -53.79 -13.20 38.86
N GLN A 309 -54.40 -14.14 38.12
CA GLN A 309 -53.66 -15.04 37.24
C GLN A 309 -52.94 -14.31 36.10
N GLN A 310 -53.51 -13.24 35.55
CA GLN A 310 -52.85 -12.42 34.52
C GLN A 310 -51.58 -11.73 35.04
N TRP A 311 -51.51 -11.46 36.35
CA TRP A 311 -50.33 -10.86 37.00
C TRP A 311 -49.27 -11.88 37.43
N ALA A 312 -49.55 -13.18 37.37
CA ALA A 312 -48.65 -14.24 37.84
C ALA A 312 -47.23 -14.22 37.22
N PRO A 313 -47.03 -13.88 35.92
CA PRO A 313 -45.68 -13.78 35.35
C PRO A 313 -44.79 -12.69 35.98
N TYR A 314 -45.39 -11.71 36.64
CA TYR A 314 -44.70 -10.51 37.14
C TYR A 314 -44.56 -10.50 38.67
N LEU A 315 -45.61 -10.91 39.38
CA LEU A 315 -45.66 -10.88 40.86
C LEU A 315 -45.44 -12.27 41.50
N GLY A 316 -45.30 -13.32 40.69
CA GLY A 316 -45.32 -14.70 41.14
C GLY A 316 -46.73 -15.20 41.46
N ALA A 317 -46.85 -16.48 41.82
CA ALA A 317 -48.14 -17.07 42.19
C ALA A 317 -48.65 -16.49 43.50
N VAL A 318 -49.66 -15.63 43.44
CA VAL A 318 -50.40 -15.11 44.60
C VAL A 318 -51.81 -15.69 44.55
N GLY A 319 -52.22 -16.41 45.59
CA GLY A 319 -53.57 -16.95 45.71
C GLY A 319 -54.48 -16.01 46.49
N LEU A 320 -55.77 -15.98 46.12
CA LEU A 320 -56.84 -15.42 46.95
C LEU A 320 -57.63 -16.57 47.60
N SER A 321 -58.11 -16.38 48.81
CA SER A 321 -58.95 -17.36 49.52
C SER A 321 -60.25 -17.64 48.77
N ASP A 322 -60.71 -18.90 48.74
CA ASP A 322 -61.98 -19.28 48.11
C ASP A 322 -63.18 -18.90 48.99
N VAL A 323 -63.81 -17.78 48.65
CA VAL A 323 -65.02 -17.28 49.32
C VAL A 323 -66.29 -17.88 48.73
N VAL A 324 -66.23 -18.46 47.52
CA VAL A 324 -67.40 -19.04 46.85
C VAL A 324 -67.94 -20.21 47.65
N ALA A 325 -67.07 -21.07 48.18
CA ALA A 325 -67.46 -22.17 49.05
C ALA A 325 -68.28 -21.69 50.27
N THR A 326 -67.85 -20.59 50.91
CA THR A 326 -68.56 -20.01 52.06
C THR A 326 -69.90 -19.40 51.65
N VAL A 327 -69.94 -18.64 50.55
CA VAL A 327 -71.16 -18.04 50.01
C VAL A 327 -72.20 -19.10 49.66
N GLU A 328 -71.80 -20.16 48.97
CA GLU A 328 -72.72 -21.25 48.58
C GLU A 328 -73.22 -22.05 49.79
N LYS A 329 -72.36 -22.25 50.80
CA LYS A 329 -72.74 -22.93 52.04
C LYS A 329 -73.83 -22.16 52.81
N CYS A 330 -73.72 -20.83 52.91
CA CYS A 330 -74.70 -20.02 53.64
C CYS A 330 -75.90 -19.59 52.79
N ARG A 331 -75.83 -19.69 51.44
CA ARG A 331 -76.87 -19.20 50.50
C ARG A 331 -78.27 -19.70 50.86
N ALA A 332 -78.45 -21.03 50.96
CA ALA A 332 -79.76 -21.61 51.25
C ALA A 332 -80.30 -21.20 52.64
N GLY A 333 -79.41 -21.14 53.64
CA GLY A 333 -79.74 -20.71 55.00
C GLY A 333 -80.18 -19.24 55.03
N LEU A 334 -79.42 -18.35 54.40
CA LEU A 334 -79.74 -16.92 54.29
C LEU A 334 -81.06 -16.66 53.56
N VAL A 335 -81.33 -17.37 52.46
CA VAL A 335 -82.62 -17.25 51.73
C VAL A 335 -83.79 -17.76 52.58
N THR A 336 -83.60 -18.86 53.30
CA THR A 336 -84.62 -19.42 54.20
C THR A 336 -84.93 -18.46 55.35
N LEU A 337 -83.89 -17.99 56.05
CA LEU A 337 -84.00 -17.03 57.15
C LEU A 337 -84.63 -15.70 56.69
N LYS A 338 -84.31 -15.23 55.48
CA LYS A 338 -84.99 -14.07 54.88
C LYS A 338 -86.49 -14.34 54.71
N GLY A 339 -86.87 -15.51 54.19
CA GLY A 339 -88.26 -15.91 54.04
C GLY A 339 -89.00 -16.01 55.36
N GLU A 340 -88.34 -16.49 56.42
CA GLU A 340 -88.91 -16.57 57.77
C GLU A 340 -89.10 -15.18 58.40
N VAL A 341 -88.11 -14.28 58.27
CA VAL A 341 -88.24 -12.88 58.68
C VAL A 341 -89.39 -12.19 57.93
N GLN A 342 -89.53 -12.46 56.64
CA GLN A 342 -90.64 -11.96 55.83
C GLN A 342 -91.99 -12.48 56.35
N PHE A 343 -92.10 -13.78 56.63
CA PHE A 343 -93.31 -14.39 57.19
C PHE A 343 -93.70 -13.78 58.55
N VAL A 344 -92.72 -13.48 59.41
CA VAL A 344 -92.98 -12.81 60.70
C VAL A 344 -93.57 -11.42 60.49
N LEU A 345 -93.00 -10.61 59.57
CA LEU A 345 -93.50 -9.28 59.27
C LEU A 345 -94.90 -9.31 58.62
N GLU A 346 -95.15 -10.24 57.69
CA GLU A 346 -96.47 -10.44 57.07
C GLU A 346 -97.52 -10.91 58.08
N SER A 347 -97.14 -11.75 59.04
CA SER A 347 -98.04 -12.18 60.13
C SER A 347 -98.41 -11.01 61.03
N LYS A 348 -97.45 -10.13 61.34
CA LYS A 348 -97.69 -8.87 62.08
C LYS A 348 -98.51 -7.85 61.30
N GLN A 349 -98.43 -7.85 59.97
CA GLN A 349 -99.27 -7.03 59.10
C GLN A 349 -100.74 -7.46 59.13
N LYS A 350 -100.99 -8.77 59.24
CA LYS A 350 -102.35 -9.34 59.32
C LYS A 350 -102.95 -9.21 60.72
N ASP A 351 -102.14 -9.47 61.75
CA ASP A 351 -102.51 -9.33 63.16
C ASP A 351 -101.37 -8.66 63.94
N PRO A 352 -101.47 -7.36 64.28
CA PRO A 352 -100.43 -6.63 65.02
C PRO A 352 -100.03 -7.27 66.35
N ASN A 353 -100.95 -8.00 66.99
CA ASN A 353 -100.74 -8.64 68.27
C ASN A 353 -100.34 -10.12 68.15
N HIS A 354 -100.12 -10.61 66.93
CA HIS A 354 -99.61 -11.95 66.69
C HIS A 354 -98.33 -12.19 67.50
N ASN A 355 -98.27 -13.31 68.23
CA ASN A 355 -97.05 -13.72 68.92
C ASN A 355 -96.15 -14.44 67.91
N ALA A 356 -95.20 -13.71 67.33
CA ALA A 356 -94.23 -14.27 66.39
C ALA A 356 -92.90 -14.61 67.09
N ASP A 357 -92.18 -15.58 66.55
CA ASP A 357 -90.79 -15.86 66.92
C ASP A 357 -89.85 -14.81 66.31
N LEU A 358 -89.24 -13.98 67.17
CA LEU A 358 -88.31 -12.93 66.74
C LEU A 358 -86.85 -13.42 66.65
N SER A 359 -86.58 -14.68 67.02
CA SER A 359 -85.22 -15.25 66.96
C SER A 359 -84.67 -15.34 65.54
N GLN A 360 -85.56 -15.41 64.54
CA GLN A 360 -85.19 -15.46 63.12
C GLN A 360 -84.48 -14.18 62.63
N PHE A 361 -84.77 -13.02 63.22
CA PHE A 361 -84.05 -11.79 62.93
C PHE A 361 -82.60 -11.86 63.43
N ASP A 362 -82.38 -12.45 64.61
CA ASP A 362 -81.04 -12.61 65.17
C ASP A 362 -80.23 -13.65 64.41
N ALA A 363 -80.87 -14.75 63.99
CA ALA A 363 -80.27 -15.78 63.17
C ALA A 363 -79.82 -15.23 61.80
N LEU A 364 -80.69 -14.46 61.12
CA LEU A 364 -80.34 -13.81 59.85
C LEU A 364 -79.22 -12.77 60.03
N ALA A 365 -79.26 -11.97 61.09
CA ALA A 365 -78.21 -11.00 61.38
C ALA A 365 -76.86 -11.66 61.66
N THR A 366 -76.86 -12.80 62.36
CA THR A 366 -75.65 -13.59 62.68
C THR A 366 -75.02 -14.17 61.42
N GLU A 367 -75.82 -14.80 60.54
CA GLU A 367 -75.34 -15.36 59.28
C GLU A 367 -74.82 -14.27 58.31
N LEU A 368 -75.52 -13.12 58.21
CA LEU A 368 -75.02 -11.97 57.44
C LEU A 368 -73.72 -11.41 58.03
N GLY A 369 -73.59 -11.39 59.36
CA GLY A 369 -72.38 -10.96 60.06
C GLY A 369 -71.18 -11.88 59.78
N ALA A 370 -71.40 -13.21 59.80
CA ALA A 370 -70.37 -14.19 59.47
C ALA A 370 -69.91 -14.09 58.02
N LEU A 371 -70.86 -13.93 57.08
CA LEU A 371 -70.53 -13.69 55.67
C LEU A 371 -69.75 -12.38 55.49
N LYS A 372 -70.16 -11.31 56.17
CA LYS A 372 -69.46 -10.02 56.14
C LYS A 372 -68.00 -10.14 56.59
N ALA A 373 -67.74 -10.83 57.70
CA ALA A 373 -66.38 -11.04 58.19
C ALA A 373 -65.49 -11.78 57.16
N THR A 374 -66.03 -12.82 56.52
CA THR A 374 -65.33 -13.55 55.46
C THR A 374 -64.98 -12.65 54.26
N LEU A 375 -65.91 -11.78 53.86
CA LEU A 375 -65.70 -10.83 52.77
C LEU A 375 -64.67 -9.74 53.12
N GLU A 376 -64.61 -9.31 54.39
CA GLU A 376 -63.60 -8.38 54.88
C GLU A 376 -62.19 -8.98 54.84
N GLU A 377 -62.03 -10.24 55.24
CA GLU A 377 -60.76 -10.97 55.13
C GLU A 377 -60.30 -11.06 53.67
N TYR A 378 -61.18 -11.47 52.76
CA TYR A 378 -60.89 -11.51 51.33
C TYR A 378 -60.53 -10.14 50.73
N ASN A 379 -61.24 -9.08 51.15
CA ASN A 379 -60.94 -7.73 50.70
C ASN A 379 -59.57 -7.22 51.17
N ASN A 380 -59.07 -7.69 52.32
CA ASN A 380 -57.72 -7.40 52.77
C ASN A 380 -56.67 -8.05 51.87
N GLU A 381 -56.89 -9.29 51.43
CA GLU A 381 -56.01 -9.98 50.47
C GLU A 381 -55.99 -9.26 49.11
N VAL A 382 -57.17 -8.87 48.61
CA VAL A 382 -57.31 -8.09 47.36
C VAL A 382 -56.57 -6.75 47.47
N THR A 383 -56.65 -6.08 48.61
CA THR A 383 -55.94 -4.81 48.86
C THR A 383 -54.43 -5.00 48.90
N ALA A 384 -53.94 -6.02 49.59
CA ALA A 384 -52.52 -6.36 49.63
C ALA A 384 -51.97 -6.69 48.24
N PHE A 385 -52.76 -7.40 47.42
CA PHE A 385 -52.41 -7.66 46.03
C PHE A 385 -52.34 -6.38 45.19
N MET A 386 -53.33 -5.49 45.30
CA MET A 386 -53.33 -4.21 44.56
C MET A 386 -52.10 -3.36 44.89
N GLU A 387 -51.63 -3.37 46.13
CA GLU A 387 -50.44 -2.64 46.54
C GLU A 387 -49.15 -3.22 45.91
N LYS A 388 -48.99 -4.54 45.89
CA LYS A 388 -47.87 -5.20 45.20
C LYS A 388 -47.84 -4.86 43.70
N ALA A 389 -49.00 -4.86 43.05
CA ALA A 389 -49.12 -4.50 41.65
C ALA A 389 -48.69 -3.05 41.37
N ARG A 390 -49.09 -2.09 42.24
CA ARG A 390 -48.67 -0.68 42.11
C ARG A 390 -47.17 -0.48 42.29
N GLN A 391 -46.57 -1.13 43.29
CA GLN A 391 -45.13 -1.03 43.55
C GLN A 391 -44.29 -1.57 42.39
N TYR A 392 -44.72 -2.68 41.77
CA TYR A 392 -44.07 -3.22 40.58
C TYR A 392 -44.07 -2.21 39.42
N VAL A 393 -45.21 -1.57 39.15
CA VAL A 393 -45.33 -0.55 38.09
C VAL A 393 -44.47 0.68 38.38
N ALA A 394 -44.40 1.14 39.63
CA ALA A 394 -43.63 2.32 40.01
C ALA A 394 -42.10 2.15 39.85
N ASN A 395 -41.60 0.92 39.98
CA ASN A 395 -40.18 0.59 39.90
C ASN A 395 -39.68 0.31 38.47
N LEU A 396 -40.54 0.46 37.45
CA LEU A 396 -40.12 0.30 36.05
C LEU A 396 -39.25 1.49 35.60
N PRO A 397 -38.11 1.26 34.92
CA PRO A 397 -37.25 2.32 34.40
C PRO A 397 -38.03 3.23 33.42
N LYS A 398 -37.69 4.51 33.27
CA LYS A 398 -38.41 5.46 32.36
C LYS A 398 -37.76 5.69 30.99
N SER A 399 -36.65 5.01 30.70
CA SER A 399 -35.82 5.24 29.50
C SER A 399 -36.47 4.83 28.17
N ASP A 400 -35.97 5.34 27.05
CA ASP A 400 -36.40 4.97 25.69
C ASP A 400 -35.75 3.65 25.24
N ILE A 401 -36.56 2.65 24.91
CA ILE A 401 -36.10 1.33 24.46
C ILE A 401 -35.26 1.40 23.18
N ALA A 402 -35.51 2.38 22.31
CA ALA A 402 -34.74 2.57 21.08
C ALA A 402 -33.29 2.97 21.39
N LEU A 403 -33.09 3.86 22.38
CA LEU A 403 -31.75 4.28 22.82
C LEU A 403 -31.01 3.14 23.53
N ILE A 404 -31.69 2.33 24.34
CA ILE A 404 -31.09 1.17 25.02
C ILE A 404 -30.62 0.15 23.98
N ARG A 405 -31.44 -0.14 22.95
CA ARG A 405 -31.07 -1.03 21.84
C ARG A 405 -29.88 -0.51 21.03
N GLN A 406 -29.80 0.81 20.80
CA GLN A 406 -28.65 1.42 20.13
C GLN A 406 -27.37 1.30 20.96
N SER A 407 -27.45 1.51 22.28
CA SER A 407 -26.32 1.31 23.20
C SER A 407 -25.88 -0.15 23.26
N LEU A 408 -26.82 -1.10 23.28
CA LEU A 408 -26.51 -2.53 23.21
C LEU A 408 -25.79 -2.89 21.92
N ALA A 409 -26.21 -2.36 20.77
CA ALA A 409 -25.52 -2.59 19.50
C ALA A 409 -24.07 -2.11 19.52
N LYS A 410 -23.79 -0.94 20.14
CA LYS A 410 -22.42 -0.44 20.33
C LYS A 410 -21.59 -1.34 21.23
N GLU A 411 -22.11 -1.76 22.38
CA GLU A 411 -21.39 -2.63 23.30
C GLU A 411 -21.14 -4.02 22.69
N LEU A 412 -22.05 -4.53 21.85
CA LEU A 412 -21.82 -5.76 21.08
C LEU A 412 -20.68 -5.60 20.06
N GLU A 413 -20.54 -4.45 19.41
CA GLU A 413 -19.37 -4.15 18.57
C GLU A 413 -18.08 -4.08 19.39
N THR A 414 -18.13 -3.44 20.57
CA THR A 414 -17.01 -3.43 21.54
C THR A 414 -16.63 -4.85 21.97
N LYS A 415 -17.60 -5.74 22.21
CA LYS A 415 -17.32 -7.14 22.51
C LYS A 415 -16.67 -7.86 21.32
N ARG A 416 -17.14 -7.61 20.11
CA ARG A 416 -16.56 -8.18 18.87
C ARG A 416 -15.11 -7.74 18.65
N ARG A 417 -14.73 -6.51 19.01
CA ARG A 417 -13.33 -6.03 19.00
C ARG A 417 -12.37 -6.95 19.75
N PHE A 418 -12.83 -7.61 20.81
CA PHE A 418 -12.04 -8.51 21.65
C PHE A 418 -12.15 -9.99 21.24
N ALA A 419 -12.87 -10.32 20.17
CA ALA A 419 -12.82 -11.66 19.59
C ALA A 419 -11.41 -11.96 19.03
N LEU A 420 -11.04 -13.25 18.99
CA LEU A 420 -9.69 -13.69 18.63
C LEU A 420 -9.20 -13.12 17.28
N GLU A 421 -10.07 -13.15 16.26
CA GLU A 421 -9.78 -12.63 14.92
C GLU A 421 -9.43 -11.13 14.94
N TRP A 422 -10.17 -10.34 15.72
CA TRP A 422 -10.06 -8.88 15.77
C TRP A 422 -8.93 -8.41 16.68
N LYS A 423 -8.58 -9.21 17.70
CA LYS A 423 -7.35 -9.02 18.47
C LYS A 423 -6.12 -9.18 17.58
N SER A 424 -6.05 -10.26 16.81
CA SER A 424 -4.95 -10.49 15.86
C SER A 424 -4.87 -9.37 14.81
N TRP A 425 -6.02 -8.94 14.29
CA TRP A 425 -6.10 -7.83 13.34
C TRP A 425 -5.57 -6.51 13.95
N ALA A 426 -6.01 -6.17 15.16
CA ALA A 426 -5.62 -4.93 15.85
C ALA A 426 -4.13 -4.89 16.21
N THR A 427 -3.49 -6.04 16.40
CA THR A 427 -2.04 -6.13 16.58
C THR A 427 -1.27 -6.04 15.27
N ALA A 428 -1.82 -6.52 14.16
CA ALA A 428 -1.14 -6.59 12.87
C ALA A 428 -1.23 -5.27 12.06
N TYR A 429 -2.37 -4.59 12.09
CA TYR A 429 -2.62 -3.43 11.23
C TYR A 429 -1.76 -2.18 11.55
N PRO A 430 -1.62 -1.71 12.79
CA PRO A 430 -0.81 -0.54 13.09
C PRO A 430 0.66 -0.63 12.64
N PRO A 431 1.42 -1.72 12.94
CA PRO A 431 2.79 -1.85 12.46
C PRO A 431 2.85 -2.00 10.94
N ALA A 432 1.91 -2.72 10.31
CA ALA A 432 1.87 -2.87 8.86
C ALA A 432 1.63 -1.53 8.14
N LYS A 433 0.72 -0.69 8.64
CA LYS A 433 0.45 0.66 8.12
C LYS A 433 1.67 1.56 8.26
N LYS A 434 2.36 1.51 9.41
CA LYS A 434 3.58 2.28 9.65
C LYS A 434 4.69 1.86 8.69
N GLU A 435 4.96 0.55 8.60
CA GLU A 435 6.00 0.00 7.73
C GLU A 435 5.76 0.33 6.25
N ALA A 436 4.50 0.24 5.78
CA ALA A 436 4.14 0.64 4.42
C ALA A 436 4.40 2.14 4.17
N GLY A 437 4.08 2.99 5.15
CA GLY A 437 4.38 4.43 5.10
C GLY A 437 5.87 4.74 5.07
N ASP A 438 6.66 4.06 5.92
CA ASP A 438 8.11 4.20 5.97
C ASP A 438 8.76 3.74 4.65
N LEU A 439 8.32 2.61 4.09
CA LEU A 439 8.78 2.09 2.80
C LEU A 439 8.40 3.02 1.64
N GLN A 440 7.21 3.62 1.67
CA GLN A 440 6.78 4.61 0.68
C GLN A 440 7.68 5.84 0.70
N THR A 441 8.01 6.36 1.89
CA THR A 441 8.95 7.47 2.04
C THR A 441 10.33 7.11 1.53
N GLN A 442 10.87 5.95 1.94
CA GLN A 442 12.17 5.46 1.46
C GLN A 442 12.21 5.31 -0.06
N LYS A 443 11.15 4.77 -0.67
CA LYS A 443 11.02 4.63 -2.14
C LYS A 443 11.10 6.00 -2.83
N ILE A 444 10.35 6.99 -2.34
CA ILE A 444 10.34 8.35 -2.92
C ILE A 444 11.72 9.00 -2.77
N THR A 445 12.32 8.92 -1.59
CA THR A 445 13.67 9.45 -1.34
C THR A 445 14.69 8.79 -2.27
N LYS A 446 14.65 7.46 -2.40
CA LYS A 446 15.61 6.72 -3.23
C LYS A 446 15.42 6.97 -4.72
N GLN A 447 14.18 7.14 -5.16
CA GLN A 447 13.87 7.54 -6.53
C GLN A 447 14.44 8.91 -6.83
N LYS A 448 14.25 9.88 -5.94
CA LYS A 448 14.83 11.21 -6.08
C LYS A 448 16.37 11.17 -6.09
N GLU A 449 16.99 10.36 -5.23
CA GLU A 449 18.45 10.16 -5.21
C GLU A 449 18.97 9.64 -6.55
N LEU A 450 18.29 8.67 -7.17
CA LEU A 450 18.66 8.14 -8.48
C LEU A 450 18.47 9.19 -9.61
N GLU A 451 17.40 9.97 -9.56
CA GLU A 451 17.12 11.06 -10.52
C GLU A 451 18.18 12.18 -10.41
N ASP A 452 18.48 12.63 -9.19
CA ASP A 452 19.50 13.66 -8.91
C ASP A 452 20.91 13.19 -9.28
N TYR A 453 21.24 11.92 -8.98
CA TYR A 453 22.48 11.29 -9.42
C TYR A 453 22.57 11.25 -10.94
N GLY A 454 21.50 10.79 -11.61
CA GLY A 454 21.41 10.72 -13.07
C GLY A 454 21.68 12.08 -13.72
N LYS A 455 20.98 13.13 -13.26
CA LYS A 455 21.17 14.49 -13.79
C LYS A 455 22.61 14.98 -13.60
N THR A 456 23.15 14.82 -12.39
CA THR A 456 24.50 15.28 -12.05
C THR A 456 25.57 14.55 -12.86
N ILE A 457 25.44 13.22 -13.01
CA ILE A 457 26.44 12.42 -13.70
C ILE A 457 26.42 12.70 -15.20
N PHE A 458 25.24 12.80 -15.84
CA PHE A 458 25.14 13.15 -17.26
C PHE A 458 25.71 14.54 -17.55
N ASP A 459 25.40 15.54 -16.72
CA ASP A 459 25.95 16.90 -16.85
C ASP A 459 27.49 16.91 -16.71
N THR A 460 28.01 16.16 -15.74
CA THR A 460 29.46 16.02 -15.49
C THR A 460 30.17 15.38 -16.69
N TYR A 461 29.62 14.29 -17.24
CA TYR A 461 30.18 13.63 -18.42
C TYR A 461 30.11 14.53 -19.66
N GLN A 462 28.98 15.24 -19.88
CA GLN A 462 28.84 16.14 -21.02
C GLN A 462 29.91 17.24 -21.00
N LYS A 463 30.09 17.88 -19.83
CA LYS A 463 31.08 18.94 -19.64
C LYS A 463 32.48 18.44 -19.93
N HIS A 464 32.84 17.29 -19.34
CA HIS A 464 34.18 16.71 -19.49
C HIS A 464 34.47 16.24 -20.93
N ILE A 465 33.49 15.63 -21.60
CA ILE A 465 33.62 15.24 -23.02
C ILE A 465 33.85 16.50 -23.88
N ASN A 466 33.12 17.58 -23.64
CA ASN A 466 33.31 18.83 -24.37
C ASN A 466 34.67 19.49 -24.09
N GLU A 467 35.19 19.43 -22.86
CA GLU A 467 36.54 19.89 -22.52
C GLU A 467 37.62 19.10 -23.28
N LEU A 468 37.45 17.77 -23.40
CA LEU A 468 38.34 16.90 -24.19
C LEU A 468 38.23 17.20 -25.69
N LEU A 469 37.03 17.37 -26.22
CA LEU A 469 36.77 17.72 -27.63
C LEU A 469 37.44 19.04 -28.02
N VAL A 470 37.31 20.08 -27.18
CA VAL A 470 38.00 21.36 -27.36
C VAL A 470 39.52 21.18 -27.35
N THR A 471 40.05 20.39 -26.40
CA THR A 471 41.49 20.09 -26.32
C THR A 471 41.99 19.36 -27.57
N LEU A 472 41.16 18.49 -28.14
CA LEU A 472 41.42 17.76 -29.38
C LEU A 472 41.19 18.61 -30.64
N GLY A 473 40.82 19.89 -30.53
CA GLY A 473 40.69 20.80 -31.67
C GLY A 473 39.48 20.54 -32.56
N THR A 474 38.34 20.16 -31.98
CA THR A 474 37.08 20.02 -32.73
C THR A 474 36.23 21.27 -32.65
N ASP A 475 35.54 21.61 -33.75
CA ASP A 475 34.63 22.76 -33.85
C ASP A 475 33.17 22.42 -33.48
N PHE A 476 32.96 21.31 -32.75
CA PHE A 476 31.65 20.87 -32.30
C PHE A 476 31.67 20.44 -30.84
N ALA A 477 30.49 20.44 -30.22
CA ALA A 477 30.27 19.97 -28.86
C ALA A 477 29.07 19.03 -28.82
N ILE A 478 28.99 18.16 -27.81
CA ILE A 478 27.76 17.44 -27.49
C ILE A 478 26.84 18.30 -26.60
N THR A 479 25.54 18.15 -26.78
CA THR A 479 24.51 18.88 -26.03
C THR A 479 23.31 17.99 -25.70
N GLY A 480 22.56 18.33 -24.64
CA GLY A 480 21.36 17.61 -24.24
C GLY A 480 21.59 16.15 -23.81
N LEU A 481 22.80 15.80 -23.36
CA LEU A 481 23.14 14.47 -22.88
C LEU A 481 22.31 14.12 -21.65
N THR A 482 21.41 13.16 -21.80
CA THR A 482 20.46 12.76 -20.76
C THR A 482 20.18 11.26 -20.82
N GLY A 483 19.77 10.68 -19.69
CA GLY A 483 19.21 9.34 -19.63
C GLY A 483 17.71 9.36 -19.93
N LYS A 484 17.26 8.48 -20.82
CA LYS A 484 15.85 8.23 -21.14
C LYS A 484 15.53 6.75 -20.91
N THR A 485 14.24 6.44 -20.81
CA THR A 485 13.76 5.06 -20.71
C THR A 485 12.75 4.82 -21.81
N ASP A 486 12.93 3.74 -22.57
CA ASP A 486 11.92 3.23 -23.48
C ASP A 486 10.91 2.41 -22.67
N GLU A 487 9.71 2.94 -22.47
CA GLU A 487 8.65 2.29 -21.70
C GLU A 487 8.17 0.97 -22.32
N ARG A 488 8.33 0.77 -23.64
CA ARG A 488 7.90 -0.46 -24.34
C ARG A 488 8.94 -1.56 -24.19
N ALA A 489 10.21 -1.22 -24.32
CA ALA A 489 11.31 -2.16 -24.16
C ALA A 489 11.73 -2.36 -22.68
N ASN A 490 11.29 -1.47 -21.79
CA ASN A 490 11.74 -1.37 -20.39
C ASN A 490 13.28 -1.26 -20.30
N GLU A 491 13.87 -0.46 -21.19
CA GLU A 491 15.32 -0.27 -21.29
C GLU A 491 15.70 1.20 -21.17
N SER A 492 16.78 1.48 -20.45
CA SER A 492 17.34 2.84 -20.32
C SER A 492 18.45 3.07 -21.34
N TYR A 493 18.45 4.25 -21.96
CA TYR A 493 19.37 4.65 -23.01
C TYR A 493 19.77 6.13 -22.88
N SER A 494 20.89 6.52 -23.49
CA SER A 494 21.34 7.90 -23.50
C SER A 494 20.92 8.60 -24.78
N ASP A 495 20.47 9.84 -24.66
CA ASP A 495 20.13 10.69 -25.79
C ASP A 495 20.90 12.00 -25.68
N PHE A 496 21.33 12.54 -26.82
CA PHE A 496 22.07 13.79 -26.93
C PHE A 496 21.95 14.32 -28.35
N GLY A 497 22.51 15.48 -28.63
CA GLY A 497 22.70 16.05 -29.96
C GLY A 497 24.09 16.68 -30.07
N PHE A 498 24.35 17.32 -31.20
CA PHE A 498 25.57 18.08 -31.43
C PHE A 498 25.25 19.55 -31.55
N LEU A 499 26.15 20.39 -31.07
CA LEU A 499 26.17 21.82 -31.34
C LEU A 499 27.29 22.06 -32.36
N ILE A 500 26.92 22.42 -33.59
CA ILE A 500 27.83 22.69 -34.70
C ILE A 500 27.45 24.06 -35.27
N LEU A 501 28.38 25.01 -35.27
CA LEU A 501 28.09 26.40 -35.69
C LEU A 501 26.86 26.99 -34.98
N GLU A 502 26.74 26.74 -33.67
CA GLU A 502 25.60 27.13 -32.83
C GLU A 502 24.24 26.52 -33.23
N GLN A 503 24.21 25.59 -34.19
CA GLN A 503 23.01 24.86 -34.60
C GLN A 503 22.97 23.48 -33.93
N THR A 504 21.78 23.09 -33.47
CA THR A 504 21.57 21.77 -32.88
C THR A 504 21.32 20.74 -33.98
N VAL A 505 22.20 19.74 -34.04
CA VAL A 505 22.14 18.62 -34.99
C VAL A 505 21.78 17.34 -34.23
N PRO A 506 20.69 16.64 -34.59
CA PRO A 506 20.27 15.42 -33.90
C PRO A 506 21.15 14.21 -34.26
N LEU A 507 21.11 13.17 -33.44
CA LEU A 507 21.81 11.90 -33.71
C LEU A 507 21.27 11.20 -34.96
N THR A 508 19.96 11.21 -35.12
CA THR A 508 19.24 10.53 -36.20
C THR A 508 18.12 11.42 -36.69
N THR A 509 17.84 11.38 -37.99
CA THR A 509 16.72 12.08 -38.62
C THR A 509 15.91 11.12 -39.49
N ARG A 510 14.60 11.36 -39.61
CA ARG A 510 13.71 10.63 -40.54
C ARG A 510 13.70 11.24 -41.94
N GLN A 511 14.25 12.45 -42.10
CA GLN A 511 14.34 13.15 -43.38
C GLN A 511 15.70 12.85 -44.01
N ASN A 512 15.72 12.22 -45.18
CA ASN A 512 16.96 11.77 -45.83
C ASN A 512 17.97 12.89 -46.13
N GLU A 513 17.52 14.15 -46.23
CA GLU A 513 18.35 15.31 -46.57
C GLU A 513 18.70 16.20 -45.36
N ALA A 514 18.25 15.87 -44.15
CA ALA A 514 18.51 16.68 -42.97
C ALA A 514 19.90 16.40 -42.36
N PRO A 515 20.57 17.41 -41.77
CA PRO A 515 21.81 17.21 -41.01
C PRO A 515 21.59 16.27 -39.81
N CYS A 516 22.47 15.30 -39.66
CA CYS A 516 22.53 14.39 -38.52
C CYS A 516 23.97 13.89 -38.29
N PHE A 517 24.16 13.07 -37.25
CA PHE A 517 25.45 12.44 -36.96
C PHE A 517 26.15 11.82 -38.19
N LYS A 518 25.38 11.10 -39.01
CA LYS A 518 25.89 10.31 -40.14
C LYS A 518 26.56 11.15 -41.23
N ASN A 519 25.98 12.32 -41.55
CA ASN A 519 26.35 13.14 -42.71
C ASN A 519 27.01 14.49 -42.35
N THR A 520 27.06 14.87 -41.06
CA THR A 520 27.58 16.18 -40.63
C THR A 520 29.00 16.11 -40.06
N LEU A 521 29.39 14.99 -39.44
CA LEU A 521 30.73 14.80 -38.87
C LEU A 521 31.64 14.01 -39.81
N SER A 522 32.89 14.45 -39.96
CA SER A 522 33.91 13.70 -40.72
C SER A 522 34.34 12.43 -39.98
N GLU A 523 34.98 11.48 -40.67
CA GLU A 523 35.53 10.28 -40.01
C GLU A 523 36.56 10.63 -38.92
N GLY A 524 37.34 11.70 -39.12
CA GLY A 524 38.24 12.23 -38.10
C GLY A 524 37.49 12.73 -36.86
N ASP A 525 36.39 13.47 -37.04
CA ASP A 525 35.56 13.97 -35.93
C ASP A 525 34.89 12.83 -35.14
N LYS A 526 34.42 11.79 -35.84
CA LYS A 526 33.85 10.60 -35.21
C LYS A 526 34.90 9.86 -34.38
N SER A 527 36.12 9.70 -34.90
CA SER A 527 37.23 9.11 -34.16
C SER A 527 37.62 9.94 -32.94
N THR A 528 37.65 11.27 -33.07
CA THR A 528 37.97 12.18 -31.96
C THR A 528 36.89 12.14 -30.87
N LEU A 529 35.61 12.13 -31.25
CA LEU A 529 34.51 11.93 -30.33
C LEU A 529 34.62 10.58 -29.61
N ALA A 530 35.04 9.55 -30.33
CA ALA A 530 35.26 8.24 -29.74
C ALA A 530 36.35 8.21 -28.70
N PHE A 531 37.46 8.86 -29.01
CA PHE A 531 38.54 9.04 -28.07
C PHE A 531 38.09 9.82 -26.83
N ALA A 532 37.34 10.92 -27.00
CA ALA A 532 36.83 11.74 -25.88
C ALA A 532 35.89 10.95 -24.94
N PHE A 533 34.97 10.15 -25.48
CA PHE A 533 34.11 9.27 -24.68
C PHE A 533 34.90 8.19 -23.94
N PHE A 534 35.89 7.57 -24.60
CA PHE A 534 36.75 6.58 -23.97
C PHE A 534 37.54 7.18 -22.81
N MET A 535 38.22 8.31 -23.04
CA MET A 535 39.00 9.03 -22.03
C MET A 535 38.12 9.46 -20.85
N SER A 536 36.97 10.05 -21.12
CA SER A 536 36.01 10.46 -20.08
C SER A 536 35.52 9.26 -19.25
N THR A 537 35.30 8.11 -19.89
CA THR A 537 34.93 6.88 -19.20
C THR A 537 36.06 6.35 -18.35
N LEU A 538 37.26 6.25 -18.92
CA LEU A 538 38.46 5.72 -18.29
C LEU A 538 38.80 6.53 -17.03
N GLU A 539 38.83 7.86 -17.12
CA GLU A 539 39.19 8.74 -16.01
C GLU A 539 38.21 8.71 -14.83
N LYS A 540 36.96 8.28 -15.08
CA LYS A 540 35.92 8.11 -14.06
C LYS A 540 35.82 6.67 -13.53
N GLN A 541 36.59 5.73 -14.08
CA GLN A 541 36.62 4.36 -13.55
C GLN A 541 37.29 4.32 -12.16
N PRO A 542 36.70 3.58 -11.20
CA PRO A 542 37.35 3.32 -9.92
C PRO A 542 38.67 2.57 -10.11
N GLY A 543 39.72 2.97 -9.40
CA GLY A 543 41.01 2.28 -9.46
C GLY A 543 41.78 2.49 -10.77
N LEU A 544 41.69 3.69 -11.36
CA LEU A 544 42.44 4.08 -12.55
C LEU A 544 43.94 3.77 -12.44
N ASP A 545 44.52 3.94 -11.25
CA ASP A 545 45.91 3.66 -10.89
C ASP A 545 46.33 2.18 -11.07
N LYS A 546 45.35 1.28 -11.17
CA LYS A 546 45.54 -0.16 -11.40
C LYS A 546 45.29 -0.57 -12.84
N GLN A 547 44.82 0.34 -13.69
CA GLN A 547 44.45 0.00 -15.06
C GLN A 547 45.67 -0.09 -15.99
N ILE A 548 45.73 -1.16 -16.78
CA ILE A 548 46.64 -1.33 -17.92
C ILE A 548 45.89 -0.85 -19.16
N VAL A 549 46.29 0.29 -19.72
CA VAL A 549 45.58 0.92 -20.84
C VAL A 549 46.31 0.64 -22.15
N VAL A 550 45.56 0.23 -23.17
CA VAL A 550 46.06 -0.11 -24.51
C VAL A 550 45.29 0.69 -25.55
N PHE A 551 46.01 1.51 -26.32
CA PHE A 551 45.48 2.23 -27.47
C PHE A 551 45.98 1.57 -28.76
N ASP A 552 45.07 0.96 -29.54
CA ASP A 552 45.38 0.39 -30.86
C ASP A 552 45.01 1.38 -31.97
N ASP A 553 46.02 2.02 -32.55
CA ASP A 553 45.88 3.11 -33.53
C ASP A 553 44.87 4.18 -33.07
N PRO A 554 45.14 4.94 -31.99
CA PRO A 554 44.22 5.96 -31.49
C PRO A 554 43.92 7.10 -32.49
N LEU A 555 44.62 7.11 -33.63
CA LEU A 555 44.60 8.15 -34.64
C LEU A 555 44.25 7.59 -36.02
N SER A 556 42.98 7.32 -36.29
CA SER A 556 42.52 7.14 -37.67
C SER A 556 42.23 8.50 -38.30
N SER A 557 42.86 8.79 -39.45
CA SER A 557 42.52 9.96 -40.28
C SER A 557 42.53 11.33 -39.58
N LEU A 558 43.48 11.56 -38.66
CA LEU A 558 43.67 12.84 -37.97
C LEU A 558 44.82 13.66 -38.58
N ASP A 559 44.65 14.98 -38.61
CA ASP A 559 45.68 15.95 -39.00
C ASP A 559 46.82 16.06 -37.97
N GLU A 560 47.84 16.88 -38.24
CA GLU A 560 49.00 17.02 -37.33
C GLU A 560 48.62 17.61 -35.97
N THR A 561 47.74 18.61 -35.92
CA THR A 561 47.35 19.31 -34.69
C THR A 561 46.58 18.38 -33.75
N ARG A 562 45.65 17.58 -34.27
CA ARG A 562 44.89 16.59 -33.50
C ARG A 562 45.78 15.43 -33.01
N ARG A 563 46.77 15.03 -33.81
CA ARG A 563 47.78 14.05 -33.38
C ARG A 563 48.59 14.56 -32.20
N GLU A 564 49.02 15.82 -32.25
CA GLU A 564 49.75 16.43 -31.15
C GLU A 564 48.89 16.56 -29.88
N ALA A 565 47.63 16.98 -30.02
CA ALA A 565 46.69 17.04 -28.91
C ALA A 565 46.47 15.66 -28.26
N THR A 566 46.32 14.61 -29.08
CA THR A 566 46.20 13.23 -28.60
C THR A 566 47.44 12.80 -27.80
N ALA A 567 48.65 13.08 -28.32
CA ALA A 567 49.89 12.76 -27.61
C ALA A 567 50.00 13.50 -26.27
N ARG A 568 49.53 14.75 -26.19
CA ARG A 568 49.47 15.52 -24.92
C ARG A 568 48.48 14.93 -23.93
N LEU A 569 47.31 14.49 -24.37
CA LEU A 569 46.33 13.81 -23.51
C LEU A 569 46.85 12.48 -22.98
N LEU A 570 47.54 11.70 -23.83
CA LEU A 570 48.18 10.45 -23.40
C LEU A 570 49.28 10.69 -22.37
N LEU A 571 50.09 11.75 -22.54
CA LEU A 571 51.05 12.19 -21.54
C LEU A 571 50.35 12.55 -20.21
N ALA A 572 49.26 13.31 -20.26
CA ALA A 572 48.50 13.69 -19.07
C ALA A 572 47.86 12.49 -18.35
N LEU A 573 47.44 11.46 -19.10
CA LEU A 573 46.89 10.21 -18.57
C LEU A 573 47.96 9.31 -17.94
N SER A 574 49.17 9.31 -18.51
CA SER A 574 50.26 8.39 -18.16
C SER A 574 50.58 8.25 -16.66
N PRO A 575 50.61 9.32 -15.83
CA PRO A 575 50.87 9.17 -14.40
C PRO A 575 49.72 8.50 -13.63
N SER A 576 48.50 8.58 -14.15
CA SER A 576 47.28 8.17 -13.45
C SER A 576 46.93 6.70 -13.63
N VAL A 577 47.51 6.01 -14.63
CA VAL A 577 47.22 4.60 -14.96
C VAL A 577 48.34 3.69 -14.47
N GLN A 578 48.13 2.38 -14.32
CA GLN A 578 49.23 1.45 -13.95
C GLN A 578 50.27 1.36 -15.06
N GLN A 579 49.81 1.20 -16.30
CA GLN A 579 50.65 1.05 -17.48
C GLN A 579 49.95 1.65 -18.70
N LEU A 580 50.70 2.39 -19.52
CA LEU A 580 50.22 2.98 -20.77
C LEU A 580 50.90 2.31 -21.96
N ASN A 581 50.08 1.73 -22.84
CA ASN A 581 50.55 1.03 -24.02
C ASN A 581 49.91 1.64 -25.27
N VAL A 582 50.73 2.05 -26.26
CA VAL A 582 50.22 2.64 -27.50
C VAL A 582 50.79 1.90 -28.69
N PHE A 583 49.91 1.34 -29.51
CA PHE A 583 50.30 0.63 -30.72
C PHE A 583 49.96 1.49 -31.93
N THR A 584 50.92 1.69 -32.82
CA THR A 584 50.76 2.58 -33.98
C THR A 584 51.44 2.01 -35.21
N HIS A 585 50.82 2.22 -36.38
CA HIS A 585 51.47 2.01 -37.69
C HIS A 585 52.12 3.28 -38.24
N LYS A 586 51.94 4.43 -37.57
CA LYS A 586 52.45 5.75 -38.00
C LYS A 586 53.74 6.09 -37.25
N ARG A 587 54.85 6.21 -37.98
CA ARG A 587 56.18 6.53 -37.42
C ARG A 587 56.24 7.92 -36.79
N ASP A 588 55.71 8.94 -37.49
CA ASP A 588 55.75 10.32 -36.98
C ASP A 588 55.04 10.45 -35.62
N PHE A 589 53.92 9.74 -35.44
CA PHE A 589 53.23 9.70 -34.16
C PHE A 589 54.00 8.93 -33.09
N LEU A 590 54.65 7.82 -33.45
CA LEU A 590 55.53 7.10 -32.55
C LEU A 590 56.66 8.00 -32.04
N HIS A 591 57.35 8.69 -32.95
CA HIS A 591 58.43 9.61 -32.60
C HIS A 591 57.92 10.73 -31.70
N MET A 592 56.77 11.31 -32.02
CA MET A 592 56.12 12.32 -31.19
C MET A 592 55.80 11.82 -29.77
N LEU A 593 55.33 10.58 -29.62
CA LEU A 593 55.09 9.98 -28.31
C LEU A 593 56.39 9.78 -27.53
N CYS A 594 57.46 9.30 -28.20
CA CYS A 594 58.77 9.12 -27.59
C CYS A 594 59.36 10.45 -27.10
N ASP A 595 59.17 11.53 -27.87
CA ASP A 595 59.62 12.87 -27.49
C ASP A 595 58.85 13.44 -26.30
N LYS A 596 57.53 13.23 -26.25
CA LYS A 596 56.69 13.73 -25.16
C LYS A 596 56.80 12.89 -23.89
N ILE A 597 57.07 11.60 -24.02
CA ILE A 597 57.18 10.63 -22.91
C ILE A 597 58.55 9.94 -23.02
N PRO A 598 59.65 10.58 -22.55
CA PRO A 598 61.00 10.09 -22.77
C PRO A 598 61.32 8.79 -22.00
N ASP A 599 60.72 8.58 -20.84
CA ASP A 599 60.83 7.31 -20.10
C ASP A 599 59.88 6.27 -20.68
N ASN A 600 60.25 5.67 -21.82
CA ASN A 600 59.45 4.68 -22.52
C ASN A 600 60.28 3.48 -22.99
N LYS A 601 59.58 2.35 -23.19
CA LYS A 601 60.08 1.21 -23.94
C LYS A 601 59.48 1.20 -25.33
N THR A 602 60.30 1.22 -26.37
CA THR A 602 59.82 1.08 -27.75
C THR A 602 60.10 -0.33 -28.29
N LEU A 603 59.05 -0.94 -28.82
CA LEU A 603 59.08 -2.24 -29.48
C LEU A 603 58.59 -2.12 -30.92
N ARG A 604 58.96 -3.08 -31.76
CA ARG A 604 58.36 -3.29 -33.08
C ARG A 604 57.88 -4.72 -33.26
N LEU A 605 56.84 -4.90 -34.06
CA LEU A 605 56.45 -6.23 -34.54
C LEU A 605 57.17 -6.55 -35.85
N ARG A 606 57.87 -7.69 -35.88
CA ARG A 606 58.41 -8.28 -37.11
C ARG A 606 57.60 -9.51 -37.48
N PHE A 607 57.13 -9.55 -38.72
CA PHE A 607 56.40 -10.69 -39.27
C PHE A 607 57.34 -11.52 -40.15
N ASP A 608 57.35 -12.82 -39.92
CA ASP A 608 58.02 -13.82 -40.73
C ASP A 608 57.00 -14.87 -41.18
N LYS A 609 57.03 -15.24 -42.48
CA LYS A 609 56.05 -16.19 -43.05
C LYS A 609 56.13 -17.58 -42.41
N LYS A 610 57.30 -17.99 -41.90
CA LYS A 610 57.53 -19.33 -41.34
C LYS A 610 57.25 -19.37 -39.84
N ASN A 611 57.63 -18.34 -39.10
CA ASN A 611 57.62 -18.30 -37.64
C ASN A 611 56.54 -17.37 -37.05
N GLY A 612 55.78 -16.66 -37.89
CA GLY A 612 54.74 -15.73 -37.47
C GLY A 612 55.30 -14.38 -37.01
N THR A 613 54.55 -13.72 -36.13
CA THR A 613 54.89 -12.40 -35.60
C THR A 613 55.70 -12.53 -34.30
N ARG A 614 56.73 -11.69 -34.14
CA ARG A 614 57.48 -11.53 -32.89
C ARG A 614 57.68 -10.06 -32.52
N PHE A 615 57.90 -9.80 -31.24
CA PHE A 615 58.36 -8.51 -30.73
C PHE A 615 59.88 -8.42 -30.82
N ASP A 616 60.35 -7.23 -31.17
CA ASP A 616 61.76 -6.87 -31.16
C ASP A 616 61.91 -5.47 -30.58
N ILE A 617 63.06 -5.17 -29.95
CA ILE A 617 63.37 -3.80 -29.54
C ILE A 617 63.49 -2.93 -30.78
N LEU A 618 62.88 -1.75 -30.73
CA LEU A 618 63.05 -0.70 -31.72
C LEU A 618 63.94 0.38 -31.13
N ASP A 619 65.13 0.53 -31.70
CA ASP A 619 65.98 1.68 -31.46
C ASP A 619 65.39 2.88 -32.19
N ILE A 620 64.85 3.84 -31.42
CA ILE A 620 64.21 5.05 -31.95
C ILE A 620 65.23 5.96 -32.63
N GLU A 621 66.45 6.06 -32.11
CA GLU A 621 67.48 6.91 -32.68
C GLU A 621 67.94 6.34 -34.03
N GLU A 622 68.10 5.03 -34.14
CA GLU A 622 68.35 4.36 -35.43
C GLU A 622 67.17 4.50 -36.40
N ASP A 623 65.93 4.43 -35.92
CA ASP A 623 64.74 4.59 -36.76
C ASP A 623 64.59 6.02 -37.31
N ARG A 624 65.02 7.03 -36.54
CA ARG A 624 65.02 8.46 -36.90
C ARG A 624 66.10 8.83 -37.92
N LYS A 625 67.18 8.07 -38.02
CA LYS A 625 68.26 8.36 -38.97
C LYS A 625 67.71 8.43 -40.40
N GLY A 626 67.90 9.58 -41.03
CA GLY A 626 67.63 9.75 -42.45
C GLY A 626 68.58 8.89 -43.28
N ASP A 627 68.19 8.62 -44.54
CA ASP A 627 68.96 7.76 -45.44
C ASP A 627 70.42 8.22 -45.60
N HIS A 628 70.67 9.53 -45.57
CA HIS A 628 72.02 10.08 -45.62
C HIS A 628 72.89 9.69 -44.43
N ALA A 629 72.38 9.78 -43.20
CA ALA A 629 73.13 9.38 -42.00
C ALA A 629 73.40 7.87 -42.00
N ARG A 630 72.41 7.05 -42.37
CA ARG A 630 72.58 5.60 -42.52
C ARG A 630 73.62 5.23 -43.58
N LEU A 631 73.68 5.99 -44.67
CA LEU A 631 74.70 5.82 -45.71
C LEU A 631 76.10 6.10 -45.17
N ILE A 632 76.29 7.19 -44.42
CA ILE A 632 77.57 7.53 -43.77
C ILE A 632 77.99 6.42 -42.81
N GLU A 633 77.14 6.01 -41.87
CA GLU A 633 77.49 4.97 -40.90
C GLU A 633 77.74 3.60 -41.55
N SER A 634 77.05 3.31 -42.66
CA SER A 634 77.34 2.12 -43.45
C SER A 634 78.71 2.18 -44.12
N MET A 635 79.17 3.37 -44.53
CA MET A 635 80.50 3.58 -45.09
C MET A 635 81.58 3.55 -44.01
N GLU A 636 81.35 4.18 -42.86
CA GLU A 636 82.25 4.14 -41.71
C GLU A 636 82.48 2.70 -41.25
N ARG A 637 81.41 1.91 -41.08
CA ARG A 637 81.55 0.48 -40.78
C ARG A 637 82.31 -0.28 -41.86
N TYR A 638 82.15 0.07 -43.14
CA TYR A 638 82.90 -0.56 -44.22
C TYR A 638 84.41 -0.31 -44.13
N LEU A 639 84.86 0.72 -43.40
CA LEU A 639 86.29 0.97 -43.17
C LEU A 639 86.91 -0.02 -42.19
N ASP A 640 86.13 -0.50 -41.22
CA ASP A 640 86.61 -1.29 -40.08
C ASP A 640 86.18 -2.77 -40.15
N GLU A 641 84.98 -3.05 -40.69
CA GLU A 641 84.37 -4.39 -40.73
C GLU A 641 84.59 -5.06 -42.09
N ASP A 642 85.15 -6.28 -42.11
CA ASP A 642 85.41 -7.08 -43.31
C ASP A 642 84.18 -7.81 -43.87
N TYR A 643 83.07 -7.81 -43.12
CA TYR A 643 81.76 -8.25 -43.54
C TYR A 643 80.84 -7.05 -43.82
N GLY A 644 79.93 -7.16 -44.79
CA GLY A 644 79.01 -6.06 -45.10
C GLY A 644 78.58 -5.99 -46.56
N PRO A 645 78.06 -4.83 -47.02
CA PRO A 645 77.63 -4.63 -48.39
C PRO A 645 78.78 -4.81 -49.39
N SER A 646 78.47 -5.17 -50.64
CA SER A 646 79.49 -5.36 -51.67
C SER A 646 80.21 -4.05 -52.03
N ALA A 647 81.41 -4.16 -52.57
CA ALA A 647 82.18 -3.03 -53.11
C ALA A 647 81.36 -2.21 -54.12
N GLU A 648 80.56 -2.86 -54.97
CA GLU A 648 79.65 -2.20 -55.93
C GLU A 648 78.59 -1.33 -55.23
N ILE A 649 77.97 -1.82 -54.15
CA ILE A 649 76.99 -1.05 -53.38
C ILE A 649 77.67 0.17 -52.72
N MET A 650 78.86 0.00 -52.15
CA MET A 650 79.60 1.09 -51.53
C MET A 650 80.05 2.16 -52.54
N GLN A 651 80.52 1.73 -53.72
CA GLN A 651 80.85 2.62 -54.83
C GLN A 651 79.64 3.45 -55.27
N GLY A 652 78.45 2.85 -55.38
CA GLY A 652 77.22 3.57 -55.67
C GLY A 652 76.74 4.51 -54.54
N ASN A 653 77.05 4.18 -53.28
CA ASN A 653 76.70 5.01 -52.14
C ASN A 653 77.51 6.32 -52.09
N LEU A 654 78.77 6.33 -52.55
CA LEU A 654 79.60 7.55 -52.64
C LEU A 654 78.89 8.65 -53.43
N ARG A 655 78.35 8.27 -54.60
CA ARG A 655 77.56 9.20 -55.43
C ARG A 655 76.34 9.74 -54.69
N LYS A 656 75.56 8.87 -54.04
CA LYS A 656 74.34 9.26 -53.32
C LYS A 656 74.64 10.26 -52.21
N LEU A 657 75.75 10.07 -51.50
CA LEU A 657 76.19 10.95 -50.42
C LEU A 657 76.49 12.36 -50.96
N PHE A 658 77.37 12.47 -51.97
CA PHE A 658 77.69 13.76 -52.58
C PHE A 658 76.49 14.44 -53.22
N GLU A 659 75.69 13.70 -53.99
CA GLU A 659 74.49 14.26 -54.61
C GLU A 659 73.52 14.81 -53.55
N THR A 660 73.32 14.10 -52.44
CA THR A 660 72.43 14.56 -51.35
C THR A 660 72.93 15.86 -50.76
N VAL A 661 74.22 15.95 -50.41
CA VAL A 661 74.81 17.17 -49.83
C VAL A 661 74.72 18.34 -50.81
N LEU A 662 75.08 18.14 -52.08
CA LEU A 662 75.07 19.20 -53.08
C LEU A 662 73.64 19.68 -53.39
N LYS A 663 72.70 18.75 -53.57
CA LYS A 663 71.29 19.07 -53.83
C LYS A 663 70.65 19.81 -52.67
N THR A 664 70.99 19.45 -51.43
CA THR A 664 70.47 20.13 -50.23
C THR A 664 71.11 21.51 -50.05
N LYS A 665 72.45 21.62 -50.13
CA LYS A 665 73.17 22.87 -49.87
C LYS A 665 72.96 23.92 -50.97
N TYR A 666 72.93 23.48 -52.23
CA TYR A 666 72.86 24.35 -53.40
C TYR A 666 71.53 24.23 -54.18
N TYR A 667 70.45 23.83 -53.49
CA TYR A 667 69.13 23.58 -54.08
C TYR A 667 68.68 24.65 -55.07
N ARG A 668 68.82 25.93 -54.71
CA ARG A 668 68.40 27.05 -55.57
C ARG A 668 69.16 27.13 -56.89
N MET A 669 70.46 26.84 -56.89
CA MET A 669 71.28 26.86 -58.10
C MET A 669 71.06 25.61 -58.95
N LEU A 670 70.84 24.48 -58.30
CA LEU A 670 70.66 23.18 -58.95
C LEU A 670 69.19 22.86 -59.29
N ALA A 671 68.24 23.78 -59.10
CA ALA A 671 66.81 23.47 -59.20
C ALA A 671 66.44 22.89 -60.58
N ASP A 672 66.96 23.48 -61.65
CA ASP A 672 66.73 23.02 -63.03
C ASP A 672 67.40 21.67 -63.27
N ASP A 673 68.64 21.49 -62.81
CA ASP A 673 69.37 20.22 -62.94
C ASP A 673 68.70 19.07 -62.15
N ILE A 674 68.19 19.36 -60.94
CA ILE A 674 67.44 18.41 -60.11
C ILE A 674 66.14 18.02 -60.82
N LYS A 675 65.42 19.00 -61.37
CA LYS A 675 64.18 18.77 -62.13
C LYS A 675 64.43 17.95 -63.40
N ALA A 676 65.55 18.19 -64.07
CA ALA A 676 66.00 17.45 -65.25
C ALA A 676 66.63 16.07 -64.91
N LYS A 677 66.76 15.73 -63.62
CA LYS A 677 67.39 14.49 -63.12
C LYS A 677 68.83 14.31 -63.62
N HIS A 678 69.56 15.41 -63.76
CA HIS A 678 70.97 15.39 -64.13
C HIS A 678 71.83 14.66 -63.08
N GLY A 679 72.85 13.92 -63.54
CA GLY A 679 73.78 13.21 -62.68
C GLY A 679 74.84 14.10 -62.02
N LEU A 680 75.59 13.56 -61.07
CA LEU A 680 76.60 14.27 -60.28
C LEU A 680 77.54 15.16 -61.11
N GLY A 681 78.04 14.70 -62.26
CA GLY A 681 78.95 15.49 -63.10
C GLY A 681 78.34 16.78 -63.67
N ALA A 682 77.06 16.75 -64.04
CA ALA A 682 76.33 17.93 -64.51
C ALA A 682 76.08 18.91 -63.34
N LEU A 683 75.70 18.39 -62.16
CA LEU A 683 75.57 19.21 -60.94
C LEU A 683 76.88 19.92 -60.61
N LEU A 684 78.01 19.21 -60.66
CA LEU A 684 79.34 19.79 -60.43
C LEU A 684 79.69 20.86 -61.47
N THR A 685 79.34 20.64 -62.74
CA THR A 685 79.57 21.61 -63.82
C THR A 685 78.81 22.91 -63.57
N THR A 686 77.53 22.83 -63.20
CA THR A 686 76.71 23.99 -62.85
C THR A 686 77.29 24.75 -61.66
N LEU A 687 77.69 24.04 -60.59
CA LEU A 687 78.22 24.67 -59.39
C LEU A 687 79.59 25.33 -59.59
N LEU A 688 80.47 24.73 -60.40
CA LEU A 688 81.77 25.31 -60.76
C LEU A 688 81.60 26.51 -61.70
N GLY A 689 80.70 26.43 -62.68
CA GLY A 689 80.36 27.57 -63.54
C GLY A 689 79.83 28.76 -62.74
N ALA A 690 79.07 28.50 -61.68
CA ALA A 690 78.58 29.49 -60.74
C ALA A 690 79.59 29.93 -59.66
N LYS A 691 80.81 29.36 -59.64
CA LYS A 691 81.86 29.60 -58.62
C LYS A 691 81.40 29.35 -57.18
N LEU A 692 80.52 28.38 -56.98
CA LEU A 692 79.99 27.98 -55.66
C LEU A 692 80.80 26.85 -54.99
N ILE A 693 81.71 26.25 -55.76
CA ILE A 693 82.69 25.25 -55.34
C ILE A 693 84.07 25.77 -55.76
N ASP A 694 85.08 25.56 -54.91
CA ASP A 694 86.45 25.97 -55.19
C ASP A 694 87.03 25.20 -56.38
N GLU A 695 87.67 25.91 -57.31
CA GLU A 695 88.26 25.30 -58.51
C GLU A 695 89.40 24.32 -58.14
N SER A 696 90.06 24.51 -56.99
CA SER A 696 91.14 23.63 -56.50
C SER A 696 90.69 22.19 -56.21
N ILE A 697 89.40 21.97 -55.92
CA ILE A 697 88.85 20.63 -55.66
C ILE A 697 88.15 20.03 -56.88
N LYS A 698 88.09 20.75 -58.01
CA LYS A 698 87.43 20.29 -59.25
C LYS A 698 87.93 18.93 -59.71
N SER A 699 89.25 18.78 -59.87
CA SER A 699 89.83 17.52 -60.35
C SER A 699 89.52 16.35 -59.40
N ARG A 700 89.53 16.59 -58.08
CA ARG A 700 89.18 15.57 -57.07
C ARG A 700 87.70 15.17 -57.19
N LEU A 701 86.79 16.13 -57.29
CA LEU A 701 85.35 15.86 -57.40
C LEU A 701 84.96 15.15 -58.71
N PHE A 702 85.58 15.51 -59.84
CA PHE A 702 85.34 14.81 -61.10
C PHE A 702 85.96 13.41 -61.12
N ASN A 703 87.11 13.19 -60.47
CA ASN A 703 87.67 11.84 -60.27
C ASN A 703 86.76 10.98 -59.37
N LEU A 704 86.22 11.55 -58.30
CA LEU A 704 85.22 10.87 -57.47
C LEU A 704 83.94 10.57 -58.26
N CYS A 705 83.51 11.49 -59.15
CA CYS A 705 82.36 11.27 -60.02
C CYS A 705 82.58 10.14 -61.04
N SER A 706 83.79 10.02 -61.61
CA SER A 706 84.10 8.92 -62.54
C SER A 706 84.15 7.58 -61.82
N VAL A 707 84.62 7.57 -60.57
CA VAL A 707 84.62 6.39 -59.71
C VAL A 707 83.21 6.00 -59.26
N ALA A 708 82.34 6.94 -58.89
CA ALA A 708 81.05 6.61 -58.28
C ALA A 708 79.92 6.29 -59.29
N ASN A 709 80.21 6.33 -60.60
CA ASN A 709 79.26 5.99 -61.66
C ASN A 709 79.34 4.50 -62.04
N GLY A 710 78.32 3.73 -61.64
CA GLY A 710 78.11 2.36 -62.11
C GLY A 710 77.51 2.27 -63.53
N SER A 711 77.53 1.07 -64.11
CA SER A 711 77.25 0.72 -65.53
C SER A 711 75.83 0.96 -66.07
N HIS A 712 74.95 1.69 -65.38
CA HIS A 712 73.51 1.70 -65.70
C HIS A 712 72.83 3.05 -65.91
N HIS A 713 73.55 4.16 -66.08
CA HIS A 713 72.90 5.44 -66.41
C HIS A 713 73.56 6.10 -67.62
N GLY A 714 72.75 6.29 -68.65
CA GLY A 714 73.12 6.85 -69.95
C GLY A 714 73.66 8.27 -69.86
N GLU A 715 74.56 8.52 -70.81
CA GLU A 715 75.11 9.81 -71.24
C GLU A 715 75.76 10.65 -70.12
N ILE A 716 77.08 10.42 -69.92
CA ILE A 716 78.15 11.42 -70.10
C ILE A 716 79.52 10.78 -69.74
N VAL A 717 80.43 10.80 -70.73
CA VAL A 717 81.84 10.34 -70.79
C VAL A 717 82.09 8.83 -70.99
N ASP A 718 82.83 8.50 -72.04
CA ASP A 718 83.52 7.22 -72.32
C ASP A 718 84.50 6.84 -71.19
N VAL A 719 83.97 6.55 -70.01
CA VAL A 719 84.71 5.87 -68.95
C VAL A 719 84.08 4.51 -68.81
N THR A 720 84.83 3.47 -69.18
CA THR A 720 84.44 2.09 -68.91
C THR A 720 84.10 1.96 -67.42
N ALA A 721 82.87 1.55 -67.12
CA ALA A 721 82.42 1.36 -65.75
C ALA A 721 83.36 0.36 -65.05
N ARG A 722 84.27 0.88 -64.24
CA ARG A 722 85.23 0.07 -63.49
C ARG A 722 84.62 -0.24 -62.14
N GLN A 723 84.30 -1.50 -61.89
CA GLN A 723 83.98 -1.96 -60.53
C GLN A 723 85.26 -1.91 -59.69
N LEU A 724 85.25 -1.11 -58.63
CA LEU A 724 86.38 -1.03 -57.72
C LEU A 724 86.39 -2.21 -56.76
N THR A 725 87.58 -2.67 -56.42
CA THR A 725 87.78 -3.63 -55.32
C THR A 725 87.60 -2.92 -53.97
N ARG A 726 87.43 -3.71 -52.90
CA ARG A 726 87.35 -3.17 -51.54
C ARG A 726 88.58 -2.33 -51.19
N ASP A 727 89.78 -2.81 -51.49
CA ASP A 727 91.04 -2.13 -51.18
C ASP A 727 91.17 -0.78 -51.90
N GLU A 728 90.58 -0.66 -53.09
CA GLU A 728 90.54 0.60 -53.85
C GLU A 728 89.49 1.59 -53.32
N LEU A 729 88.42 1.11 -52.67
CA LEU A 729 87.36 1.94 -52.10
C LEU A 729 87.69 2.48 -50.70
N LEU A 730 88.41 1.70 -49.87
CA LEU A 730 88.78 2.11 -48.52
C LEU A 730 89.45 3.51 -48.43
N PRO A 731 90.45 3.86 -49.26
CA PRO A 731 91.04 5.21 -49.22
C PRO A 731 90.07 6.29 -49.69
N LEU A 732 89.17 5.99 -50.62
CA LEU A 732 88.18 6.95 -51.15
C LEU A 732 87.02 7.22 -50.19
N ILE A 733 86.68 6.26 -49.34
CA ILE A 733 85.66 6.44 -48.29
C ILE A 733 86.24 7.22 -47.08
N ARG A 734 87.54 7.06 -46.81
CA ARG A 734 88.23 7.80 -45.74
C ARG A 734 88.45 9.28 -46.07
N GLU A 735 88.63 9.58 -47.35
CA GLU A 735 88.73 10.94 -47.88
C GLU A 735 87.38 11.64 -47.88
#